data_AF-A0A6S4TBB8-F1
#
_entry.id   AF-A0A6S4TBB8-F1
#
_cell.length_a   1.000
_cell.length_b   1.000
_cell.length_c   1.000
_cell.angle_alpha   90.00
_cell.angle_beta   90.00
_cell.angle_gamma   90.00
#
_symmetry.space_group_name_H-M   'P 1'
#
loop_
_entity.id
_entity.type
_entity.pdbx_description
1 polymer ?
#
loop_
_entity_poly.entity_id
_entity_poly.type
_entity_poly.pdbx_seq_one_letter_code
_entity_poly.pdbx_strand_id
1 'polypeptide(L)'
;MPITAKDIVIYESARLTDEDNGGGLPTGRLVIDGQVNNLFPDTSRLDRTQGRVNIRKIFGGVAVDTQEVYLGSHFMVSKDAADSHVNMIAFAGTPTDTRAEVKNAIESYLVPGISARMYLLGDQYKGQRMLLAFQEVSAPEPELGGTLLLWGVEPDTKAAYEQYVKIAEYEAHEQTFTYEHNGEFKTLLRRVCTLKITARLAFTFYGGTPYPTGSTTSNGNQVADVLTTTVADAARYYGVAALARSAQPGDLQVRVNSVYKPIVPSAYGENLLTDRSAATDLAIMQPAGNAVTRPLQFALVAGSQTRSYLERVPTRGSLQLTIDGGVFKDNGSGELKFQSGNNNFSKLTVNFETGQVDAWRNAGSFTGSATASYIPAVRILGNLISVSREVTPATRTFNWTFDFSAAIPMPGTVRVLYRALGKWQQLEDNGSGQLVGQGSGTQNFVTGSLAVTTAALPDAESEIIVQYQPAQGIAVELLLGSKTVGKHQRLELPDGILPGSLQVSWVNGSTGYSLTSNDQGELSGSGSGTVSEVDGLIEFTPSVLPSDGLYSLTYTPDSRLLGEVVIPGAGNQSASGSVGQAFKPRSFLLRYAVRRFNHAGRFHAQGDGYYTTQVIDIRDDGAGNLLRDGAVVGTIDNTTGAFSFSWSQSYSYQYYITEQGYQTVNLQEEMVGPGSWQALEMGPGAAPITSQVNAPELDFLLGKPNILTGSLWFTDGSTHYIERDGILWKNPDSRTGAGSRVGRVDLGIGRVVLSDLNGFTGNLTLLSCARVVTAAFANALTFRTPGSPLKQANFQLIAVAFDGSLVNASADAQGDLVGEGVTGTVNTNTGVVKATFAKPIMASSARYNTVLLTALPLDAARIGLDPVRLPADGKVPIYQDGDTLVLSHTASQVVGEPAGGAVLDAGRDYVADFYLVGANGKRLAPSQYTEDRDSGLLTLNAGYSLVDDTGAAVTAPLTFVNRIEHMSLVLDVQISGDLTLADPLVHDYPAGETMVSSCLQFGDRFASWANNFVQQSWNSASPNWGSAPVGGAISANYNWADHPLQVTDRGAVDEQWALVFTGTSTYNVIGKTRGLIASGNLTTDLAPLNPNTGTPFFVLEAAGFSSGWAGNNVVRFDTSSALAPIWLLRCISVGRATHPDDRFEVFQRGDAD
;
A
#
# COMPACT_ATOMS: atom_id res chain seq x y z
N MET A 1 34.76 -28.30 -44.47
CA MET A 1 35.80 -28.86 -43.56
C MET A 1 35.12 -28.91 -42.21
N PRO A 2 35.22 -30.01 -41.45
CA PRO A 2 34.49 -30.12 -40.19
C PRO A 2 34.90 -28.99 -39.23
N ILE A 3 33.92 -28.44 -38.52
CA ILE A 3 34.14 -27.39 -37.51
C ILE A 3 35.02 -27.97 -36.40
N THR A 4 36.11 -27.27 -36.07
CA THR A 4 37.00 -27.64 -34.96
C THR A 4 36.87 -26.66 -33.80
N ALA A 5 37.39 -27.03 -32.62
CA ALA A 5 37.40 -26.14 -31.46
C ALA A 5 38.11 -24.79 -31.72
N LYS A 6 39.02 -24.71 -32.70
CA LYS A 6 39.72 -23.47 -33.08
C LYS A 6 38.84 -22.52 -33.91
N ASP A 7 37.77 -23.04 -34.51
CA ASP A 7 36.86 -22.28 -35.34
C ASP A 7 35.75 -21.61 -34.52
N ILE A 8 35.57 -22.01 -33.27
CA ILE A 8 34.65 -21.38 -32.31
C ILE A 8 35.34 -20.15 -31.74
N VAL A 9 34.76 -18.97 -32.00
CA VAL A 9 35.39 -17.68 -31.71
C VAL A 9 34.44 -16.71 -31.03
N ILE A 10 35.03 -15.78 -30.29
CA ILE A 10 34.34 -14.62 -29.74
C ILE A 10 35.00 -13.36 -30.30
N TYR A 11 34.24 -12.55 -31.03
CA TYR A 11 34.70 -11.29 -31.60
C TYR A 11 34.29 -10.08 -30.75
N GLU A 12 35.15 -9.06 -30.75
CA GLU A 12 34.85 -7.74 -30.20
C GLU A 12 33.84 -7.00 -31.07
N SER A 13 32.94 -6.23 -30.45
CA SER A 13 32.10 -5.26 -31.16
C SER A 13 32.92 -4.07 -31.66
N ALA A 14 32.36 -3.33 -32.63
CA ALA A 14 33.00 -2.15 -33.24
C ALA A 14 33.48 -1.12 -32.21
N ARG A 15 32.72 -0.98 -31.11
CA ARG A 15 33.07 -0.12 -29.98
C ARG A 15 32.93 -0.90 -28.68
N LEU A 16 34.01 -1.53 -28.25
CA LEU A 16 34.08 -2.15 -26.94
C LEU A 16 34.33 -1.07 -25.87
N THR A 17 33.28 -0.32 -25.52
CA THR A 17 33.32 0.81 -24.58
C THR A 17 32.04 0.87 -23.73
N ASP A 18 32.10 1.45 -22.52
CA ASP A 18 30.91 1.71 -21.68
C ASP A 18 30.20 3.03 -22.02
N GLU A 19 30.59 3.71 -23.09
CA GLU A 19 29.93 4.91 -23.59
C GLU A 19 28.57 4.58 -24.22
N ASP A 20 27.67 5.56 -24.30
CA ASP A 20 26.31 5.39 -24.84
C ASP A 20 26.30 4.81 -26.28
N ASN A 21 27.32 5.13 -27.08
CA ASN A 21 27.48 4.61 -28.44
C ASN A 21 28.25 3.27 -28.53
N GLY A 22 28.62 2.66 -27.39
CA GLY A 22 29.27 1.35 -27.31
C GLY A 22 28.42 0.24 -27.92
N GLY A 23 29.03 -0.86 -28.36
CA GLY A 23 28.36 -1.93 -29.10
C GLY A 23 28.56 -1.82 -30.61
N GLY A 24 27.48 -2.01 -31.38
CA GLY A 24 27.50 -2.03 -32.85
C GLY A 24 27.88 -3.38 -33.46
N LEU A 25 28.29 -3.35 -34.74
CA LEU A 25 28.61 -4.52 -35.58
C LEU A 25 29.85 -5.29 -35.10
N PRO A 26 30.01 -6.58 -35.46
CA PRO A 26 31.21 -7.35 -35.15
C PRO A 26 32.45 -6.83 -35.91
N THR A 27 33.61 -7.02 -35.29
CA THR A 27 34.93 -6.77 -35.91
C THR A 27 35.67 -8.08 -36.17
N GLY A 28 36.83 -8.00 -36.83
CA GLY A 28 37.75 -9.14 -36.96
C GLY A 28 38.65 -9.37 -35.75
N ARG A 29 38.48 -8.61 -34.66
CA ARG A 29 39.33 -8.71 -33.45
C ARG A 29 38.76 -9.74 -32.51
N LEU A 30 39.56 -10.73 -32.15
CA LEU A 30 39.19 -11.80 -31.24
C LEU A 30 39.35 -11.37 -29.78
N VAL A 31 38.40 -11.79 -28.94
CA VAL A 31 38.57 -11.82 -27.49
C VAL A 31 39.42 -13.05 -27.16
N ILE A 32 40.73 -12.83 -27.02
CA ILE A 32 41.72 -13.89 -26.80
C ILE A 32 41.60 -14.46 -25.38
N ASP A 33 41.52 -15.79 -25.27
CA ASP A 33 41.45 -16.48 -23.98
C ASP A 33 42.69 -16.20 -23.10
N GLY A 34 42.47 -16.02 -21.80
CA GLY A 34 43.51 -15.72 -20.80
C GLY A 34 44.19 -14.35 -20.93
N GLN A 35 43.87 -13.53 -21.94
CA GLN A 35 44.44 -12.20 -22.07
C GLN A 35 43.76 -11.22 -21.10
N VAL A 36 44.56 -10.64 -20.20
CA VAL A 36 44.08 -9.67 -19.20
C VAL A 36 43.55 -8.41 -19.88
N ASN A 37 42.41 -7.92 -19.39
CA ASN A 37 41.78 -6.65 -19.77
C ASN A 37 41.38 -6.49 -21.24
N ASN A 38 41.21 -7.59 -21.99
CA ASN A 38 40.75 -7.51 -23.38
C ASN A 38 39.22 -7.28 -23.50
N LEU A 39 38.42 -7.62 -22.47
CA LEU A 39 36.97 -7.42 -22.48
C LEU A 39 36.49 -6.28 -21.57
N PHE A 40 37.00 -6.26 -20.34
CA PHE A 40 36.73 -5.21 -19.35
C PHE A 40 38.05 -4.67 -18.78
N PRO A 41 38.13 -3.37 -18.47
CA PRO A 41 39.30 -2.82 -17.77
C PRO A 41 39.34 -3.23 -16.30
N ASP A 42 40.51 -3.01 -15.68
CA ASP A 42 40.72 -3.15 -14.24
C ASP A 42 39.67 -2.38 -13.43
N THR A 43 39.26 -2.97 -12.31
CA THR A 43 38.34 -2.33 -11.35
C THR A 43 39.09 -1.30 -10.51
N SER A 44 38.76 -0.02 -10.65
CA SER A 44 39.43 1.05 -9.91
C SER A 44 38.99 1.10 -8.44
N ARG A 45 39.79 1.78 -7.59
CA ARG A 45 39.40 2.04 -6.18
C ARG A 45 38.10 2.84 -6.08
N LEU A 46 37.83 3.71 -7.05
CA LEU A 46 36.61 4.50 -7.08
C LEU A 46 35.39 3.61 -7.38
N ASP A 47 35.52 2.69 -8.34
CA ASP A 47 34.47 1.74 -8.70
C ASP A 47 34.09 0.87 -7.50
N ARG A 48 35.08 0.44 -6.69
CA ARG A 48 34.84 -0.30 -5.44
C ARG A 48 34.24 0.54 -4.30
N THR A 49 34.41 1.86 -4.32
CA THR A 49 33.89 2.76 -3.28
C THR A 49 32.44 3.15 -3.54
N GLN A 50 32.07 3.35 -4.81
CA GLN A 50 30.75 3.86 -5.20
C GLN A 50 29.85 2.80 -5.85
N GLY A 51 30.43 1.67 -6.26
CA GLY A 51 29.80 0.69 -7.12
C GLY A 51 29.80 1.14 -8.59
N ARG A 52 29.78 0.18 -9.53
CA ARG A 52 29.76 0.45 -10.98
C ARG A 52 29.13 -0.67 -11.79
N VAL A 53 28.50 -0.32 -12.90
CA VAL A 53 27.99 -1.24 -13.92
C VAL A 53 28.69 -0.98 -15.25
N ASN A 54 29.29 -2.03 -15.82
CA ASN A 54 29.86 -2.02 -17.17
C ASN A 54 29.01 -2.92 -18.07
N ILE A 55 28.77 -2.52 -19.31
CA ILE A 55 27.93 -3.25 -20.27
C ILE A 55 28.65 -3.30 -21.60
N ARG A 56 29.05 -4.50 -22.05
CA ARG A 56 29.89 -4.71 -23.23
C ARG A 56 29.29 -5.73 -24.17
N LYS A 57 29.42 -5.50 -25.46
CA LYS A 57 28.90 -6.39 -26.50
C LYS A 57 30.01 -7.24 -27.09
N ILE A 58 29.70 -8.50 -27.33
CA ILE A 58 30.54 -9.47 -28.01
C ILE A 58 29.71 -10.26 -29.02
N PHE A 59 30.40 -11.00 -29.88
CA PHE A 59 29.80 -11.86 -30.88
C PHE A 59 30.41 -13.26 -30.81
N GLY A 60 29.65 -14.25 -30.35
CA GLY A 60 30.10 -15.64 -30.25
C GLY A 60 29.57 -16.48 -31.41
N GLY A 61 30.38 -17.34 -32.01
CA GLY A 61 29.90 -18.26 -33.05
C GLY A 61 31.02 -19.05 -33.69
N VAL A 62 30.79 -19.50 -34.92
CA VAL A 62 31.77 -20.24 -35.73
C VAL A 62 32.31 -19.36 -36.86
N ALA A 63 33.59 -19.54 -37.19
CA ALA A 63 34.27 -18.81 -38.26
C ALA A 63 35.05 -19.73 -39.20
N VAL A 64 34.36 -20.44 -40.09
CA VAL A 64 34.93 -21.26 -41.17
C VAL A 64 34.72 -20.65 -42.55
N ASP A 65 35.56 -21.00 -43.53
CA ASP A 65 35.43 -20.53 -44.94
C ASP A 65 34.38 -21.34 -45.74
N THR A 66 33.52 -22.06 -45.04
CA THR A 66 32.41 -22.86 -45.60
C THR A 66 31.10 -22.44 -44.93
N GLN A 67 30.00 -23.08 -45.28
CA GLN A 67 28.67 -22.84 -44.71
C GLN A 67 28.26 -24.07 -43.88
N GLU A 68 29.07 -24.41 -42.87
CA GLU A 68 28.85 -25.61 -42.07
C GLU A 68 27.89 -25.27 -40.94
N VAL A 69 26.98 -26.19 -40.59
CA VAL A 69 25.97 -25.92 -39.56
C VAL A 69 26.60 -26.11 -38.18
N TYR A 70 26.58 -25.06 -37.37
CA TYR A 70 26.91 -25.15 -35.95
C TYR A 70 25.65 -25.43 -35.13
N LEU A 71 25.49 -26.68 -34.71
CA LEU A 71 24.26 -27.19 -34.10
C LEU A 71 24.12 -26.74 -32.65
N GLY A 72 22.92 -26.37 -32.24
CA GLY A 72 22.61 -26.10 -30.84
C GLY A 72 23.46 -24.99 -30.20
N SER A 73 23.81 -23.95 -30.96
CA SER A 73 24.63 -22.84 -30.49
C SER A 73 24.07 -22.18 -29.23
N HIS A 74 24.87 -22.09 -28.18
CA HIS A 74 24.52 -21.43 -26.93
C HIS A 74 25.73 -20.79 -26.25
N PHE A 75 25.45 -19.78 -25.43
CA PHE A 75 26.44 -19.03 -24.67
C PHE A 75 26.15 -19.13 -23.17
N MET A 76 27.19 -19.23 -22.36
CA MET A 76 27.04 -19.25 -20.91
C MET A 76 28.18 -18.53 -20.19
N VAL A 77 27.88 -17.92 -19.05
CA VAL A 77 28.88 -17.59 -18.04
C VAL A 77 29.12 -18.87 -17.26
N SER A 78 30.30 -19.48 -17.38
CA SER A 78 30.60 -20.77 -16.75
C SER A 78 31.19 -20.63 -15.35
N LYS A 79 31.82 -19.50 -15.07
CA LYS A 79 32.39 -19.20 -13.77
C LYS A 79 32.31 -17.72 -13.48
N ASP A 80 31.90 -17.39 -12.27
CA ASP A 80 31.88 -16.02 -11.81
C ASP A 80 33.25 -15.54 -11.35
N ALA A 81 33.34 -14.23 -11.14
CA ALA A 81 34.44 -13.61 -10.41
C ALA A 81 34.65 -14.26 -9.03
N ALA A 82 35.91 -14.35 -8.61
CA ALA A 82 36.28 -14.82 -7.29
C ALA A 82 35.98 -13.77 -6.20
N ASP A 83 36.04 -12.47 -6.56
CA ASP A 83 35.59 -11.39 -5.68
C ASP A 83 34.06 -11.39 -5.62
N SER A 84 33.49 -11.68 -4.43
CA SER A 84 32.04 -11.71 -4.20
C SER A 84 31.32 -10.38 -4.50
N HIS A 85 32.05 -9.28 -4.68
CA HIS A 85 31.48 -7.99 -5.07
C HIS A 85 31.40 -7.80 -6.59
N VAL A 86 31.98 -8.68 -7.40
CA VAL A 86 31.94 -8.61 -8.86
C VAL A 86 31.01 -9.69 -9.37
N ASN A 87 30.05 -9.32 -10.20
CA ASN A 87 29.03 -10.24 -10.71
C ASN A 87 28.93 -10.11 -12.22
N MET A 88 28.91 -11.24 -12.94
CA MET A 88 28.71 -11.28 -14.38
C MET A 88 27.33 -11.81 -14.77
N ILE A 89 26.69 -11.12 -15.72
CA ILE A 89 25.39 -11.46 -16.31
C ILE A 89 25.51 -11.36 -17.84
N ALA A 90 24.85 -12.26 -18.56
CA ALA A 90 24.74 -12.24 -20.01
C ALA A 90 23.26 -12.07 -20.44
N PHE A 91 23.04 -11.47 -21.60
CA PHE A 91 21.72 -11.41 -22.24
C PHE A 91 21.85 -11.19 -23.75
N ALA A 92 20.79 -11.50 -24.50
CA ALA A 92 20.77 -11.39 -25.95
C ALA A 92 20.81 -9.93 -26.42
N GLY A 93 21.52 -9.68 -27.53
CA GLY A 93 21.48 -8.41 -28.25
C GLY A 93 20.91 -8.55 -29.66
N THR A 94 20.93 -7.45 -30.40
CA THR A 94 20.76 -7.45 -31.86
C THR A 94 22.11 -7.19 -32.54
N PRO A 95 22.28 -7.41 -33.86
CA PRO A 95 23.56 -7.15 -34.51
C PRO A 95 24.05 -5.69 -34.43
N THR A 96 23.13 -4.71 -34.39
CA THR A 96 23.49 -3.28 -34.49
C THR A 96 23.25 -2.45 -33.24
N ASP A 97 22.60 -3.01 -32.21
CA ASP A 97 22.29 -2.25 -31.01
C ASP A 97 23.51 -1.62 -30.33
N THR A 98 23.23 -0.51 -29.68
CA THR A 98 24.14 0.29 -28.89
C THR A 98 23.84 0.15 -27.40
N ARG A 99 24.82 0.51 -26.57
CA ARG A 99 24.69 0.47 -25.12
C ARG A 99 23.54 1.35 -24.64
N ALA A 100 23.29 2.51 -25.25
CA ALA A 100 22.16 3.38 -24.91
C ALA A 100 20.81 2.70 -25.11
N GLU A 101 20.62 2.01 -26.23
CA GLU A 101 19.38 1.29 -26.54
C GLU A 101 19.15 0.13 -25.54
N VAL A 102 20.22 -0.61 -25.24
CA VAL A 102 20.18 -1.73 -24.29
C VAL A 102 19.98 -1.26 -22.85
N LYS A 103 20.62 -0.17 -22.45
CA LYS A 103 20.41 0.45 -21.14
C LYS A 103 18.95 0.85 -20.97
N ASN A 104 18.35 1.49 -21.98
CA ASN A 104 16.93 1.84 -21.96
C ASN A 104 16.03 0.61 -21.87
N ALA A 105 16.39 -0.51 -22.51
CA ALA A 105 15.67 -1.78 -22.41
C ALA A 105 15.75 -2.37 -20.99
N ILE A 106 16.93 -2.40 -20.37
CA ILE A 106 17.12 -2.87 -18.99
C ILE A 106 16.36 -1.98 -18.00
N GLU A 107 16.44 -0.66 -18.17
CA GLU A 107 15.74 0.31 -17.33
C GLU A 107 14.21 0.25 -17.54
N SER A 108 13.72 -0.48 -18.55
CA SER A 108 12.28 -0.65 -18.82
C SER A 108 11.59 -1.78 -18.06
N TYR A 109 12.17 -2.19 -16.93
CA TYR A 109 11.68 -3.26 -16.06
C TYR A 109 10.29 -2.99 -15.43
N LEU A 110 9.92 -1.72 -15.19
CA LEU A 110 8.61 -1.35 -14.66
C LEU A 110 7.76 -0.59 -15.67
N VAL A 111 6.48 -0.97 -15.77
CA VAL A 111 5.47 -0.31 -16.58
C VAL A 111 4.37 0.34 -15.70
N PRO A 112 3.64 1.34 -16.23
CA PRO A 112 2.55 1.99 -15.49
C PRO A 112 1.45 0.99 -15.14
N GLY A 113 1.02 0.99 -13.87
CA GLY A 113 -0.13 0.22 -13.38
C GLY A 113 -1.40 1.07 -13.26
N ILE A 114 -2.23 0.76 -12.28
CA ILE A 114 -3.45 1.51 -11.94
C ILE A 114 -3.14 2.69 -11.01
N SER A 115 -4.12 3.56 -10.76
CA SER A 115 -4.00 4.65 -9.77
C SER A 115 -3.54 4.12 -8.40
N ALA A 116 -2.58 4.82 -7.80
CA ALA A 116 -2.09 4.56 -6.45
C ALA A 116 -3.06 5.02 -5.34
N ARG A 117 -4.25 5.55 -5.71
CA ARG A 117 -5.22 6.17 -4.78
C ARG A 117 -4.58 7.27 -3.92
N MET A 118 -3.64 7.99 -4.53
CA MET A 118 -2.83 9.04 -3.91
C MET A 118 -2.82 10.26 -4.83
N TYR A 119 -2.87 11.45 -4.22
CA TYR A 119 -2.86 12.73 -4.92
C TYR A 119 -1.75 13.62 -4.38
N LEU A 120 -1.04 14.36 -5.24
CA LEU A 120 -0.03 15.31 -4.80
C LEU A 120 -0.67 16.49 -4.07
N LEU A 121 -0.12 16.84 -2.90
CA LEU A 121 -0.56 17.96 -2.09
C LEU A 121 0.28 19.19 -2.43
N GLY A 122 -0.27 20.08 -3.24
CA GLY A 122 0.47 21.22 -3.82
C GLY A 122 1.55 20.81 -4.81
N ASP A 123 2.18 21.79 -5.44
CA ASP A 123 3.14 21.57 -6.53
C ASP A 123 4.47 20.98 -6.03
N GLN A 124 4.95 19.95 -6.73
CA GLN A 124 6.22 19.29 -6.48
C GLN A 124 7.23 19.75 -7.53
N TYR A 125 8.16 20.61 -7.12
CA TYR A 125 9.06 21.30 -8.05
C TYR A 125 10.22 20.42 -8.51
N LYS A 126 10.64 20.65 -9.77
CA LYS A 126 11.88 20.11 -10.33
C LYS A 126 13.04 20.30 -9.35
N GLY A 127 13.80 19.24 -9.12
CA GLY A 127 14.96 19.20 -8.21
C GLY A 127 14.64 18.72 -6.80
N GLN A 128 13.37 18.65 -6.39
CA GLN A 128 12.98 18.14 -5.08
C GLN A 128 13.23 16.63 -4.94
N ARG A 129 13.49 16.19 -3.71
CA ARG A 129 13.64 14.77 -3.31
C ARG A 129 12.61 14.34 -2.26
N MET A 130 11.59 15.15 -2.07
CA MET A 130 10.47 14.89 -1.18
C MET A 130 9.19 15.21 -1.95
N LEU A 131 8.20 14.35 -1.83
CA LEU A 131 6.85 14.54 -2.33
C LEU A 131 5.91 14.67 -1.16
N LEU A 132 5.04 15.67 -1.23
CA LEU A 132 3.89 15.76 -0.35
C LEU A 132 2.65 15.25 -1.10
N ALA A 133 1.93 14.33 -0.49
CA ALA A 133 0.74 13.74 -1.06
C ALA A 133 -0.35 13.57 0.01
N PHE A 134 -1.55 13.24 -0.42
CA PHE A 134 -2.63 12.84 0.48
C PHE A 134 -3.45 11.70 -0.11
N GLN A 135 -4.06 10.92 0.77
CA GLN A 135 -4.92 9.79 0.44
C GLN A 135 -6.12 9.70 1.39
N GLU A 136 -7.10 8.88 1.02
CA GLU A 136 -8.15 8.48 1.96
C GLU A 136 -7.54 7.69 3.12
N VAL A 137 -8.10 7.81 4.32
CA VAL A 137 -7.57 7.11 5.51
C VAL A 137 -7.59 5.58 5.33
N SER A 138 -8.52 5.06 4.53
CA SER A 138 -8.62 3.64 4.19
C SER A 138 -7.71 3.18 3.04
N ALA A 139 -7.04 4.11 2.34
CA ALA A 139 -6.18 3.77 1.21
C ALA A 139 -4.90 3.04 1.67
N PRO A 140 -4.38 2.08 0.87
CA PRO A 140 -3.13 1.39 1.17
C PRO A 140 -1.96 2.36 1.33
N GLU A 141 -1.15 2.17 2.37
CA GLU A 141 0.14 2.88 2.46
C GLU A 141 1.06 2.42 1.31
N PRO A 142 1.77 3.35 0.65
CA PRO A 142 2.72 2.98 -0.38
C PRO A 142 3.93 2.25 0.21
N GLU A 143 4.47 1.30 -0.55
CA GLU A 143 5.52 0.42 -0.06
C GLU A 143 6.88 1.12 -0.02
N LEU A 144 7.60 0.96 1.08
CA LEU A 144 9.00 1.41 1.18
C LEU A 144 9.86 0.59 0.22
N GLY A 145 10.70 1.27 -0.56
CA GLY A 145 11.45 0.68 -1.68
C GLY A 145 10.62 0.47 -2.95
N GLY A 146 9.30 0.67 -2.89
CA GLY A 146 8.40 0.61 -4.04
C GLY A 146 8.59 1.79 -4.99
N THR A 147 8.23 1.58 -6.25
CA THR A 147 8.31 2.62 -7.30
C THR A 147 6.90 3.04 -7.70
N LEU A 148 6.64 4.34 -7.67
CA LEU A 148 5.45 4.98 -8.23
C LEU A 148 5.80 5.61 -9.58
N LEU A 149 4.81 5.80 -10.44
CA LEU A 149 4.93 6.64 -11.62
C LEU A 149 4.15 7.94 -11.37
N LEU A 150 4.83 9.07 -11.58
CA LEU A 150 4.20 10.37 -11.68
C LEU A 150 3.99 10.69 -13.15
N TRP A 151 2.75 10.98 -13.52
CA TRP A 151 2.39 11.40 -14.87
C TRP A 151 1.86 12.83 -14.83
N GLY A 152 2.45 13.71 -15.63
CA GLY A 152 2.14 15.14 -15.64
C GLY A 152 1.95 15.67 -17.05
N VAL A 153 1.36 16.85 -17.14
CA VAL A 153 1.17 17.57 -18.40
C VAL A 153 1.73 18.97 -18.26
N GLU A 154 2.47 19.42 -19.27
CA GLU A 154 3.05 20.75 -19.24
C GLU A 154 1.95 21.80 -19.48
N PRO A 155 1.83 22.85 -18.62
CA PRO A 155 0.69 23.76 -18.68
C PRO A 155 0.52 24.46 -20.02
N ASP A 156 1.63 24.83 -20.66
CA ASP A 156 1.63 25.64 -21.88
C ASP A 156 1.50 24.78 -23.14
N THR A 157 2.33 23.73 -23.26
CA THR A 157 2.43 22.91 -24.48
C THR A 157 1.42 21.76 -24.51
N LYS A 158 0.82 21.43 -23.36
CA LYS A 158 0.01 20.22 -23.14
C LYS A 158 0.75 18.91 -23.49
N ALA A 159 2.08 18.95 -23.54
CA ALA A 159 2.90 17.76 -23.70
C ALA A 159 2.86 16.95 -22.40
N ALA A 160 2.59 15.65 -22.51
CA ALA A 160 2.67 14.73 -21.39
C ALA A 160 4.14 14.36 -21.10
N TYR A 161 4.46 14.21 -19.82
CA TYR A 161 5.74 13.70 -19.35
C TYR A 161 5.52 12.79 -18.15
N GLU A 162 6.45 11.85 -17.95
CA GLU A 162 6.36 10.88 -16.87
C GLU A 162 7.70 10.73 -16.15
N GLN A 163 7.64 10.40 -14.87
CA GLN A 163 8.81 10.06 -14.08
C GLN A 163 8.49 8.96 -13.07
N TYR A 164 9.30 7.90 -13.11
CA TYR A 164 9.30 6.90 -12.05
C TYR A 164 10.03 7.45 -10.82
N VAL A 165 9.46 7.22 -9.64
CA VAL A 165 10.02 7.66 -8.35
C VAL A 165 10.01 6.50 -7.37
N LYS A 166 11.19 6.18 -6.82
CA LYS A 166 11.34 5.10 -5.83
C LYS A 166 11.31 5.69 -4.43
N ILE A 167 10.50 5.09 -3.55
CA ILE A 167 10.23 5.58 -2.21
C ILE A 167 11.34 5.12 -1.27
N ALA A 168 12.09 6.05 -0.70
CA ALA A 168 13.15 5.79 0.27
C ALA A 168 12.62 5.81 1.71
N GLU A 169 11.79 6.80 2.04
CA GLU A 169 11.18 6.97 3.36
C GLU A 169 9.71 7.38 3.18
N TYR A 170 8.87 7.00 4.13
CA TYR A 170 7.44 7.28 4.16
C TYR A 170 7.00 7.59 5.58
N GLU A 171 6.36 8.74 5.73
CA GLU A 171 5.70 9.18 6.97
C GLU A 171 4.28 9.62 6.65
N ALA A 172 3.36 9.43 7.59
CA ALA A 172 2.00 9.88 7.42
C ALA A 172 1.31 10.26 8.73
N HIS A 173 0.39 11.22 8.64
CA HIS A 173 -0.48 11.65 9.73
C HIS A 173 -1.87 11.99 9.19
N GLU A 174 -2.88 11.96 10.06
CA GLU A 174 -4.22 12.40 9.69
C GLU A 174 -4.36 13.92 9.86
N GLN A 175 -4.99 14.56 8.88
CA GLN A 175 -5.23 16.00 8.88
C GLN A 175 -6.62 16.32 8.33
N THR A 176 -7.33 17.19 9.03
CA THR A 176 -8.60 17.76 8.57
C THR A 176 -8.31 18.98 7.71
N PHE A 177 -8.71 18.92 6.44
CA PHE A 177 -8.61 20.02 5.49
C PHE A 177 -9.92 20.77 5.40
N THR A 178 -9.84 22.08 5.18
CA THR A 178 -11.00 22.92 4.89
C THR A 178 -11.01 23.29 3.41
N TYR A 179 -12.15 23.13 2.74
CA TYR A 179 -12.34 23.52 1.34
C TYR A 179 -13.58 24.41 1.20
N GLU A 180 -13.52 25.35 0.26
CA GLU A 180 -14.64 26.23 -0.05
C GLU A 180 -15.53 25.61 -1.14
N HIS A 181 -16.84 25.63 -0.94
CA HIS A 181 -17.81 25.25 -1.95
C HIS A 181 -18.99 26.22 -1.91
N ASN A 182 -19.15 27.01 -2.97
CA ASN A 182 -20.21 28.03 -3.10
C ASN A 182 -20.23 29.06 -1.96
N GLY A 183 -19.06 29.53 -1.51
CA GLY A 183 -18.94 30.54 -0.45
C GLY A 183 -19.03 30.02 0.99
N GLU A 184 -19.16 28.70 1.19
CA GLU A 184 -19.13 28.05 2.50
C GLU A 184 -17.89 27.17 2.69
N PHE A 185 -17.32 27.18 3.89
CA PHE A 185 -16.17 26.35 4.26
C PHE A 185 -16.63 25.00 4.84
N LYS A 186 -16.12 23.90 4.27
CA LYS A 186 -16.40 22.51 4.67
C LYS A 186 -15.12 21.79 5.03
N THR A 187 -15.21 20.76 5.88
CA THR A 187 -14.04 19.99 6.33
C THR A 187 -13.98 18.57 5.77
N LEU A 188 -12.77 18.03 5.67
CA LEU A 188 -12.45 16.74 5.06
C LEU A 188 -11.26 16.09 5.77
N LEU A 189 -11.42 14.89 6.33
CA LEU A 189 -10.30 14.14 6.89
C LEU A 189 -9.53 13.40 5.76
N ARG A 190 -8.20 13.56 5.73
CA ARG A 190 -7.30 12.85 4.83
C ARG A 190 -6.05 12.41 5.57
N ARG A 191 -5.42 11.34 5.10
CA ARG A 191 -4.05 10.98 5.49
C ARG A 191 -3.09 11.77 4.61
N VAL A 192 -2.27 12.62 5.22
CA VAL A 192 -1.17 13.30 4.55
C VAL A 192 0.04 12.37 4.56
N CYS A 193 0.70 12.28 3.42
CA CYS A 193 1.81 11.39 3.14
C CYS A 193 3.03 12.23 2.78
N THR A 194 4.12 12.07 3.52
CA THR A 194 5.43 12.61 3.17
C THR A 194 6.31 11.48 2.66
N LEU A 195 6.66 11.55 1.38
CA LEU A 195 7.45 10.55 0.68
C LEU A 195 8.82 11.14 0.36
N LYS A 196 9.89 10.54 0.86
CA LYS A 196 11.24 10.86 0.39
C LYS A 196 11.57 9.95 -0.79
N ILE A 197 12.05 10.52 -1.88
CA ILE A 197 12.34 9.78 -3.11
C ILE A 197 13.84 9.68 -3.36
N THR A 198 14.26 8.58 -3.98
CA THR A 198 15.68 8.29 -4.23
C THR A 198 16.31 9.28 -5.20
N ALA A 199 15.63 9.60 -6.29
CA ALA A 199 16.08 10.52 -7.32
C ALA A 199 15.38 11.89 -7.22
N ARG A 200 16.05 12.95 -7.68
CA ARG A 200 15.43 14.28 -7.79
C ARG A 200 14.37 14.31 -8.88
N LEU A 201 13.32 15.10 -8.71
CA LEU A 201 12.35 15.32 -9.79
C LEU A 201 13.02 16.00 -10.98
N ALA A 202 12.86 15.43 -12.17
CA ALA A 202 13.33 15.99 -13.44
C ALA A 202 12.38 17.07 -13.98
N PHE A 203 11.10 16.97 -13.60
CA PHE A 203 10.02 17.87 -13.98
C PHE A 203 9.31 18.43 -12.75
N THR A 204 8.54 19.50 -12.92
CA THR A 204 7.62 19.98 -11.88
C THR A 204 6.30 19.27 -12.06
N PHE A 205 5.81 18.56 -11.04
CA PHE A 205 4.51 17.91 -11.06
C PHE A 205 3.50 18.76 -10.28
N TYR A 206 2.45 19.20 -10.96
CA TYR A 206 1.44 20.06 -10.35
C TYR A 206 0.52 19.26 -9.44
N GLY A 207 0.33 19.73 -8.21
CA GLY A 207 -0.52 19.10 -7.22
C GLY A 207 -1.76 19.93 -6.92
N GLY A 208 -2.66 19.34 -6.13
CA GLY A 208 -3.94 19.97 -5.78
C GLY A 208 -4.12 20.17 -4.28
N THR A 209 -5.24 20.78 -3.93
CA THR A 209 -5.77 20.77 -2.57
C THR A 209 -6.80 19.65 -2.41
N PRO A 210 -6.95 19.08 -1.20
CA PRO A 210 -7.93 18.02 -0.97
C PRO A 210 -9.36 18.47 -1.28
N TYR A 211 -10.04 17.67 -2.09
CA TYR A 211 -11.44 17.90 -2.47
C TYR A 211 -12.19 16.57 -2.43
N PRO A 212 -13.54 16.56 -2.25
CA PRO A 212 -14.29 15.31 -2.19
C PRO A 212 -14.14 14.39 -3.42
N THR A 213 -13.78 14.94 -4.60
CA THR A 213 -13.54 14.16 -5.83
C THR A 213 -12.07 13.78 -6.05
N GLY A 214 -11.21 13.90 -5.03
CA GLY A 214 -9.77 13.66 -5.13
C GLY A 214 -8.98 14.92 -4.80
N SER A 215 -8.54 15.64 -5.82
CA SER A 215 -7.88 16.94 -5.65
C SER A 215 -8.45 17.99 -6.60
N THR A 216 -8.29 19.26 -6.25
CA THR A 216 -8.67 20.41 -7.10
C THR A 216 -7.56 21.45 -7.12
N THR A 217 -7.48 22.24 -8.20
CA THR A 217 -6.53 23.36 -8.32
C THR A 217 -7.30 24.68 -8.51
N SER A 218 -6.82 25.74 -7.87
CA SER A 218 -7.32 27.10 -8.10
C SER A 218 -6.79 27.70 -9.40
N ASN A 219 -5.70 27.14 -9.94
CA ASN A 219 -4.92 27.75 -11.01
C ASN A 219 -5.25 27.16 -12.41
N GLY A 220 -6.14 26.17 -12.47
CA GLY A 220 -6.57 25.53 -13.73
C GLY A 220 -5.57 24.53 -14.33
N ASN A 221 -4.41 24.34 -13.70
CA ASN A 221 -3.44 23.32 -14.11
C ASN A 221 -4.00 21.91 -13.85
N GLN A 222 -3.72 20.99 -14.78
CA GLN A 222 -4.03 19.58 -14.60
C GLN A 222 -3.12 19.00 -13.52
N VAL A 223 -3.74 18.36 -12.53
CA VAL A 223 -3.02 17.68 -11.43
C VAL A 223 -2.34 16.44 -11.99
N ALA A 224 -1.11 16.20 -11.53
CA ALA A 224 -0.37 15.00 -11.87
C ALA A 224 -1.05 13.74 -11.32
N ASP A 225 -1.07 12.69 -12.13
CA ASP A 225 -1.54 11.38 -11.72
C ASP A 225 -0.41 10.60 -11.01
N VAL A 226 -0.76 9.93 -9.92
CA VAL A 226 0.14 9.02 -9.20
C VAL A 226 -0.33 7.59 -9.45
N LEU A 227 0.50 6.82 -10.14
CA LEU A 227 0.20 5.45 -10.55
C LEU A 227 1.12 4.45 -9.83
N THR A 228 0.58 3.27 -9.58
CA THR A 228 1.35 2.08 -9.19
C THR A 228 2.20 1.57 -10.35
N THR A 229 3.13 0.66 -10.10
CA THR A 229 3.97 0.05 -11.14
C THR A 229 3.87 -1.47 -11.11
N THR A 230 3.81 -2.07 -12.29
CA THR A 230 3.88 -3.53 -12.47
C THR A 230 5.17 -3.91 -13.18
N VAL A 231 5.64 -5.13 -12.97
CA VAL A 231 6.84 -5.66 -13.64
C VAL A 231 6.48 -6.00 -15.08
N ALA A 232 7.30 -5.55 -16.02
CA ALA A 232 7.25 -5.98 -17.40
C ALA A 232 8.24 -7.13 -17.63
N ASP A 233 7.80 -8.19 -18.29
CA ASP A 233 8.66 -9.29 -18.74
C ASP A 233 9.44 -8.86 -19.99
N ALA A 234 10.40 -7.95 -19.82
CA ALA A 234 11.06 -7.27 -20.93
C ALA A 234 12.43 -7.86 -21.32
N ALA A 235 13.14 -8.51 -20.41
CA ALA A 235 14.48 -9.05 -20.67
C ALA A 235 14.79 -10.30 -19.83
N ARG A 236 15.33 -11.34 -20.47
CA ARG A 236 15.88 -12.53 -19.81
C ARG A 236 17.37 -12.35 -19.53
N TYR A 237 17.79 -12.70 -18.33
CA TYR A 237 19.18 -12.61 -17.88
C TYR A 237 19.72 -14.00 -17.61
N TYR A 238 20.97 -14.22 -17.99
CA TYR A 238 21.67 -15.48 -17.86
C TYR A 238 22.91 -15.29 -17.00
N GLY A 239 23.21 -16.24 -16.12
CA GLY A 239 24.33 -16.17 -15.21
C GLY A 239 24.76 -17.53 -14.69
N VAL A 240 25.44 -17.50 -13.55
CA VAL A 240 25.99 -18.68 -12.88
C VAL A 240 25.90 -18.51 -11.37
N ALA A 241 25.66 -19.60 -10.67
CA ALA A 241 25.74 -19.68 -9.22
C ALA A 241 26.43 -20.99 -8.79
N ALA A 242 27.15 -20.93 -7.68
CA ALA A 242 27.74 -22.12 -7.09
C ALA A 242 26.66 -22.99 -6.43
N LEU A 243 26.85 -24.30 -6.50
CA LEU A 243 26.02 -25.29 -5.84
C LEU A 243 26.14 -25.16 -4.30
N ALA A 244 25.01 -25.05 -3.61
CA ALA A 244 24.92 -24.84 -2.16
C ALA A 244 25.08 -26.13 -1.34
N ARG A 245 24.69 -27.27 -1.93
CA ARG A 245 24.75 -28.59 -1.29
C ARG A 245 25.20 -29.61 -2.33
N SER A 246 26.01 -30.59 -1.93
CA SER A 246 26.49 -31.60 -2.87
C SER A 246 25.31 -32.36 -3.45
N ALA A 247 25.35 -32.61 -4.76
CA ALA A 247 24.34 -33.39 -5.46
C ALA A 247 24.92 -34.75 -5.85
N GLN A 248 24.09 -35.78 -5.86
CA GLN A 248 24.49 -37.17 -6.10
C GLN A 248 23.85 -37.72 -7.37
N PRO A 249 24.42 -38.79 -7.96
CA PRO A 249 23.77 -39.50 -9.05
C PRO A 249 22.33 -39.92 -8.69
N GLY A 250 21.39 -39.66 -9.60
CA GLY A 250 19.95 -39.92 -9.41
C GLY A 250 19.13 -38.74 -8.90
N ASP A 251 19.77 -37.68 -8.37
CA ASP A 251 19.05 -36.49 -7.92
C ASP A 251 18.38 -35.76 -9.09
N LEU A 252 17.10 -35.39 -8.92
CA LEU A 252 16.32 -34.55 -9.83
C LEU A 252 16.21 -33.10 -9.35
N GLN A 253 16.75 -32.80 -8.18
CA GLN A 253 16.69 -31.46 -7.60
C GLN A 253 18.07 -31.08 -7.08
N VAL A 254 18.53 -29.90 -7.44
CA VAL A 254 19.80 -29.34 -6.99
C VAL A 254 19.56 -27.99 -6.34
N ARG A 255 20.40 -27.59 -5.38
CA ARG A 255 20.28 -26.29 -4.72
C ARG A 255 21.47 -25.41 -5.01
N VAL A 256 21.25 -24.22 -5.55
CA VAL A 256 22.26 -23.17 -5.73
C VAL A 256 22.23 -22.15 -4.59
N ASN A 257 23.32 -21.41 -4.41
CA ASN A 257 23.40 -20.38 -3.36
C ASN A 257 22.43 -19.21 -3.59
N SER A 258 22.08 -18.93 -4.84
CA SER A 258 21.12 -17.89 -5.21
C SER A 258 20.65 -18.09 -6.66
N VAL A 259 19.36 -17.91 -6.92
CA VAL A 259 18.81 -17.83 -8.29
C VAL A 259 18.78 -16.40 -8.85
N TYR A 260 19.21 -15.43 -8.03
CA TYR A 260 19.26 -14.02 -8.36
C TYR A 260 20.70 -13.51 -8.40
N LYS A 261 20.96 -12.54 -9.28
CA LYS A 261 22.27 -11.91 -9.41
C LYS A 261 22.16 -10.38 -9.44
N PRO A 262 23.07 -9.64 -8.76
CA PRO A 262 23.06 -8.18 -8.78
C PRO A 262 23.29 -7.63 -10.20
N ILE A 263 22.35 -6.81 -10.69
CA ILE A 263 22.51 -6.05 -11.95
C ILE A 263 22.96 -4.61 -11.68
N VAL A 264 22.68 -4.10 -10.49
CA VAL A 264 23.19 -2.82 -9.97
C VAL A 264 23.76 -3.02 -8.57
N PRO A 265 24.73 -2.19 -8.15
CA PRO A 265 25.23 -2.19 -6.79
C PRO A 265 24.09 -1.85 -5.83
N SER A 266 24.01 -2.54 -4.71
CA SER A 266 23.04 -2.26 -3.65
C SER A 266 23.80 -1.94 -2.37
N ALA A 267 23.54 -0.76 -1.81
CA ALA A 267 23.92 -0.43 -0.44
C ALA A 267 22.63 -0.32 0.37
N TYR A 268 22.57 -0.82 1.60
CA TYR A 268 21.36 -0.77 2.42
C TYR A 268 21.49 0.26 3.54
N GLY A 269 20.43 1.02 3.77
CA GLY A 269 20.19 1.85 4.95
C GLY A 269 19.17 1.17 5.88
N GLU A 270 19.18 1.57 7.14
CA GLU A 270 18.24 1.06 8.15
C GLU A 270 17.14 2.10 8.39
N ASN A 271 15.89 1.70 8.18
CA ASN A 271 14.72 2.50 8.50
C ASN A 271 13.97 1.87 9.68
N LEU A 272 13.82 2.62 10.76
CA LEU A 272 13.08 2.20 11.95
C LEU A 272 11.57 2.28 11.70
N LEU A 273 10.86 1.18 11.91
CA LEU A 273 9.41 1.15 12.01
C LEU A 273 9.06 1.06 13.50
N THR A 274 8.49 2.13 14.06
CA THR A 274 8.14 2.21 15.49
C THR A 274 6.65 2.39 15.67
N ASP A 275 6.08 1.70 16.66
CA ASP A 275 4.69 1.74 17.09
C ASP A 275 3.67 1.59 15.94
N ARG A 276 4.00 0.71 14.98
CA ARG A 276 3.14 0.47 13.82
C ARG A 276 2.01 -0.47 14.18
N SER A 277 0.80 -0.20 13.69
CA SER A 277 -0.35 -1.11 13.87
C SER A 277 -0.11 -2.44 13.16
N ALA A 278 -0.27 -3.55 13.89
CA ALA A 278 -0.24 -4.91 13.32
C ALA A 278 -1.58 -5.31 12.69
N ALA A 279 -2.68 -4.67 13.10
CA ALA A 279 -4.00 -4.91 12.54
C ALA A 279 -4.32 -3.91 11.43
N THR A 280 -4.86 -4.42 10.33
CA THR A 280 -5.46 -3.61 9.27
C THR A 280 -6.75 -2.97 9.77
N ASP A 281 -6.88 -1.66 9.58
CA ASP A 281 -8.12 -0.92 9.81
C ASP A 281 -9.15 -1.26 8.71
N LEU A 282 -9.84 -2.37 8.90
CA LEU A 282 -11.04 -2.68 8.14
C LEU A 282 -12.22 -1.99 8.82
N ALA A 283 -12.98 -1.22 8.05
CA ALA A 283 -14.18 -0.56 8.54
C ALA A 283 -15.42 -1.25 8.00
N ILE A 284 -16.45 -1.33 8.85
CA ILE A 284 -17.76 -1.86 8.47
C ILE A 284 -18.83 -0.81 8.62
N MET A 285 -19.86 -0.93 7.77
CA MET A 285 -21.09 -0.17 7.86
C MET A 285 -22.12 -1.01 8.59
N GLN A 286 -22.21 -0.83 9.90
CA GLN A 286 -23.14 -1.57 10.75
C GLN A 286 -24.49 -0.85 10.78
N PRO A 287 -25.63 -1.55 10.64
CA PRO A 287 -26.94 -0.96 10.85
C PRO A 287 -27.04 -0.23 12.20
N ALA A 288 -27.55 1.00 12.16
CA ALA A 288 -27.71 1.88 13.31
C ALA A 288 -29.19 2.24 13.60
N GLY A 289 -30.11 1.78 12.76
CA GLY A 289 -31.54 2.00 12.93
C GLY A 289 -32.40 1.11 12.05
N ASN A 290 -33.70 1.38 12.05
CA ASN A 290 -34.66 0.72 11.16
C ASN A 290 -34.67 1.37 9.78
N ALA A 291 -35.29 0.71 8.79
CA ALA A 291 -35.48 1.31 7.46
C ALA A 291 -36.24 2.64 7.55
N VAL A 292 -35.72 3.66 6.88
CA VAL A 292 -36.30 5.00 6.77
C VAL A 292 -36.57 5.34 5.32
N THR A 293 -37.56 6.22 5.08
CA THR A 293 -37.83 6.78 3.76
C THR A 293 -37.77 8.30 3.84
N ARG A 294 -36.96 8.90 2.96
CA ARG A 294 -36.58 10.32 3.01
C ARG A 294 -36.76 11.00 1.66
N PRO A 295 -37.41 12.18 1.63
CA PRO A 295 -37.37 13.01 0.44
C PRO A 295 -35.98 13.62 0.29
N LEU A 296 -35.47 13.62 -0.94
CA LEU A 296 -34.19 14.21 -1.33
C LEU A 296 -34.41 15.27 -2.39
N GLN A 297 -33.51 16.24 -2.43
CA GLN A 297 -33.39 17.20 -3.52
C GLN A 297 -32.00 17.08 -4.14
N PHE A 298 -31.95 17.02 -5.47
CA PHE A 298 -30.70 16.98 -6.23
C PHE A 298 -30.29 18.38 -6.69
N ALA A 299 -29.01 18.70 -6.54
CA ALA A 299 -28.40 19.92 -7.05
C ALA A 299 -27.39 19.61 -8.16
N LEU A 300 -27.26 20.52 -9.13
CA LEU A 300 -26.26 20.44 -10.19
C LEU A 300 -24.85 20.59 -9.60
N VAL A 301 -23.94 19.70 -9.99
CA VAL A 301 -22.50 19.81 -9.67
C VAL A 301 -21.78 20.42 -10.88
N ALA A 302 -21.75 19.69 -11.99
CA ALA A 302 -21.14 20.13 -13.26
C ALA A 302 -21.62 19.23 -14.41
N GLY A 303 -21.78 19.79 -15.61
CA GLY A 303 -22.21 19.04 -16.79
C GLY A 303 -23.53 18.28 -16.56
N SER A 304 -23.50 16.95 -16.70
CA SER A 304 -24.66 16.08 -16.42
C SER A 304 -24.72 15.54 -14.98
N GLN A 305 -23.73 15.86 -14.14
CA GLN A 305 -23.61 15.38 -12.77
C GLN A 305 -24.47 16.18 -11.80
N THR A 306 -25.21 15.46 -10.96
CA THR A 306 -26.08 16.01 -9.93
C THR A 306 -25.88 15.24 -8.64
N ARG A 307 -26.17 15.88 -7.50
CA ARG A 307 -25.84 15.33 -6.18
C ARG A 307 -26.92 15.58 -5.14
N SER A 308 -27.06 14.62 -4.23
CA SER A 308 -27.79 14.73 -2.98
C SER A 308 -27.02 14.05 -1.85
N TYR A 309 -27.49 14.19 -0.61
CA TYR A 309 -26.89 13.65 0.61
C TYR A 309 -27.98 13.06 1.49
N LEU A 310 -27.70 11.89 2.03
CA LEU A 310 -28.52 11.22 3.03
C LEU A 310 -28.22 11.80 4.42
N GLU A 311 -29.20 11.84 5.32
CA GLU A 311 -29.00 12.28 6.70
C GLU A 311 -28.02 11.37 7.45
N ARG A 312 -28.06 10.07 7.13
CA ARG A 312 -27.13 9.05 7.60
C ARG A 312 -26.68 8.16 6.46
N VAL A 313 -25.47 7.63 6.58
CA VAL A 313 -24.94 6.66 5.61
C VAL A 313 -25.86 5.42 5.57
N PRO A 314 -26.09 4.80 4.41
CA PRO A 314 -26.92 3.61 4.33
C PRO A 314 -26.08 2.35 4.61
N THR A 315 -26.71 1.32 5.16
CA THR A 315 -26.14 -0.03 5.15
C THR A 315 -25.91 -0.45 3.69
N ARG A 316 -24.77 -1.07 3.39
CA ARG A 316 -24.48 -1.60 2.04
C ARG A 316 -25.60 -2.54 1.58
N GLY A 317 -26.12 -2.33 0.38
CA GLY A 317 -27.25 -3.08 -0.21
C GLY A 317 -28.65 -2.61 0.23
N SER A 318 -28.78 -1.62 1.13
CA SER A 318 -30.07 -1.20 1.67
C SER A 318 -30.75 -0.05 0.92
N LEU A 319 -30.00 0.83 0.26
CA LEU A 319 -30.49 2.02 -0.43
C LEU A 319 -31.27 1.69 -1.71
N GLN A 320 -32.51 2.13 -1.73
CA GLN A 320 -33.35 2.24 -2.92
C GLN A 320 -33.65 3.72 -3.18
N LEU A 321 -33.36 4.18 -4.39
CA LEU A 321 -33.57 5.56 -4.82
C LEU A 321 -34.62 5.60 -5.93
N THR A 322 -35.68 6.38 -5.74
CA THR A 322 -36.65 6.72 -6.77
C THR A 322 -36.37 8.14 -7.28
N ILE A 323 -35.98 8.28 -8.55
CA ILE A 323 -35.51 9.53 -9.17
C ILE A 323 -35.94 9.61 -10.64
N ASP A 324 -36.46 10.76 -11.07
CA ASP A 324 -36.95 11.02 -12.45
C ASP A 324 -37.92 9.93 -12.98
N GLY A 325 -38.73 9.33 -12.09
CA GLY A 325 -39.65 8.24 -12.42
C GLY A 325 -39.02 6.86 -12.55
N GLY A 326 -37.72 6.70 -12.29
CA GLY A 326 -37.01 5.42 -12.20
C GLY A 326 -36.75 4.99 -10.77
N VAL A 327 -36.68 3.68 -10.54
CA VAL A 327 -36.27 3.06 -9.27
C VAL A 327 -34.91 2.40 -9.46
N PHE A 328 -33.97 2.74 -8.58
CA PHE A 328 -32.61 2.22 -8.58
C PHE A 328 -32.30 1.62 -7.21
N LYS A 329 -31.56 0.52 -7.18
CA LYS A 329 -31.17 -0.19 -5.95
C LYS A 329 -29.66 -0.27 -5.89
N ASP A 330 -29.07 0.08 -4.75
CA ASP A 330 -27.64 -0.07 -4.56
C ASP A 330 -27.23 -1.56 -4.56
N ASN A 331 -26.07 -1.85 -5.13
CA ASN A 331 -25.51 -3.20 -5.25
C ASN A 331 -24.46 -3.52 -4.16
N GLY A 332 -24.33 -2.67 -3.13
CA GLY A 332 -23.30 -2.81 -2.09
C GLY A 332 -21.90 -2.31 -2.46
N SER A 333 -21.59 -2.10 -3.75
CA SER A 333 -20.29 -1.58 -4.21
C SER A 333 -20.25 -0.07 -4.46
N GLY A 334 -21.37 0.60 -4.20
CA GLY A 334 -21.49 2.05 -4.33
C GLY A 334 -22.12 2.47 -5.65
N GLU A 335 -22.59 1.54 -6.47
CA GLU A 335 -23.36 1.81 -7.68
C GLU A 335 -24.84 1.49 -7.44
N LEU A 336 -25.75 2.32 -7.98
CA LEU A 336 -27.18 2.03 -7.97
C LEU A 336 -27.61 1.50 -9.34
N LYS A 337 -28.12 0.26 -9.35
CA LYS A 337 -28.61 -0.42 -10.54
C LYS A 337 -30.09 -0.15 -10.75
N PHE A 338 -30.45 0.14 -11.99
CA PHE A 338 -31.84 0.33 -12.41
C PHE A 338 -32.65 -0.95 -12.15
N GLN A 339 -33.84 -0.79 -11.57
CA GLN A 339 -34.77 -1.88 -11.27
C GLN A 339 -36.04 -1.79 -12.12
N SER A 340 -36.65 -0.60 -12.20
CA SER A 340 -37.92 -0.39 -12.91
C SER A 340 -38.19 1.10 -13.17
N GLY A 341 -39.15 1.41 -14.05
CA GLY A 341 -39.55 2.78 -14.40
C GLY A 341 -38.71 3.39 -15.53
N ASN A 342 -38.41 4.69 -15.46
CA ASN A 342 -37.59 5.37 -16.46
C ASN A 342 -36.10 5.27 -16.13
N ASN A 343 -35.25 5.00 -17.14
CA ASN A 343 -33.79 5.06 -16.98
C ASN A 343 -33.18 6.19 -17.82
N ASN A 344 -33.17 7.40 -17.27
CA ASN A 344 -32.59 8.58 -17.93
C ASN A 344 -31.13 8.84 -17.53
N PHE A 345 -30.50 7.95 -16.77
CA PHE A 345 -29.19 8.17 -16.17
C PHE A 345 -28.16 7.18 -16.71
N SER A 346 -26.94 7.68 -16.93
CA SER A 346 -25.80 6.87 -17.36
C SER A 346 -25.09 6.20 -16.19
N LYS A 347 -25.15 6.82 -15.00
CA LYS A 347 -24.50 6.34 -13.78
C LYS A 347 -25.18 6.92 -12.55
N LEU A 348 -25.38 6.11 -11.52
CA LEU A 348 -25.73 6.56 -10.18
C LEU A 348 -24.84 5.88 -9.16
N THR A 349 -24.37 6.63 -8.17
CA THR A 349 -23.48 6.11 -7.13
C THR A 349 -23.85 6.61 -5.75
N VAL A 350 -23.55 5.82 -4.72
CA VAL A 350 -23.60 6.21 -3.31
C VAL A 350 -22.24 6.00 -2.67
N ASN A 351 -21.79 7.00 -1.92
CA ASN A 351 -20.63 6.90 -1.05
C ASN A 351 -21.09 6.46 0.35
N PHE A 352 -20.70 5.25 0.76
CA PHE A 352 -21.09 4.68 2.05
C PHE A 352 -20.42 5.35 3.26
N GLU A 353 -19.38 6.15 3.06
CA GLU A 353 -18.69 6.88 4.15
C GLU A 353 -19.33 8.25 4.40
N THR A 354 -19.82 8.91 3.34
CA THR A 354 -20.34 10.28 3.44
C THR A 354 -21.86 10.39 3.27
N GLY A 355 -22.52 9.34 2.77
CA GLY A 355 -23.95 9.35 2.45
C GLY A 355 -24.26 10.17 1.19
N GLN A 356 -23.24 10.56 0.44
CA GLN A 356 -23.37 11.31 -0.81
C GLN A 356 -23.93 10.40 -1.91
N VAL A 357 -24.93 10.87 -2.64
CA VAL A 357 -25.53 10.20 -3.80
C VAL A 357 -25.30 11.07 -5.03
N ASP A 358 -24.61 10.55 -6.03
CA ASP A 358 -24.39 11.23 -7.32
C ASP A 358 -25.20 10.54 -8.42
N ALA A 359 -25.69 11.34 -9.36
CA ALA A 359 -26.40 10.87 -10.55
C ALA A 359 -25.94 11.65 -11.78
N TRP A 360 -25.58 10.93 -12.84
CA TRP A 360 -25.21 11.48 -14.15
C TRP A 360 -26.29 11.17 -15.17
N ARG A 361 -26.84 12.20 -15.80
CA ARG A 361 -27.90 12.02 -16.80
C ARG A 361 -27.32 11.66 -18.18
N ASN A 362 -28.08 10.91 -18.97
CA ASN A 362 -27.73 10.60 -20.36
C ASN A 362 -27.70 11.86 -21.25
N ALA A 363 -28.57 12.83 -20.95
CA ALA A 363 -28.60 14.13 -21.62
C ALA A 363 -29.12 15.24 -20.67
N GLY A 364 -28.42 16.37 -20.64
CA GLY A 364 -28.71 17.49 -19.72
C GLY A 364 -28.35 17.18 -18.27
N SER A 365 -29.01 17.83 -17.32
CA SER A 365 -28.86 17.60 -15.88
C SER A 365 -30.23 17.43 -15.19
N PHE A 366 -30.22 16.85 -13.99
CA PHE A 366 -31.40 16.66 -13.14
C PHE A 366 -31.31 17.51 -11.86
N THR A 367 -32.16 18.51 -11.73
CA THR A 367 -32.34 19.26 -10.48
C THR A 367 -33.79 19.14 -10.06
N GLY A 368 -34.09 18.19 -9.20
CA GLY A 368 -35.46 17.88 -8.79
C GLY A 368 -35.52 16.97 -7.58
N SER A 369 -36.75 16.62 -7.21
CA SER A 369 -37.05 15.76 -6.06
C SER A 369 -36.79 14.29 -6.36
N ALA A 370 -36.27 13.58 -5.38
CA ALA A 370 -36.15 12.13 -5.36
C ALA A 370 -36.58 11.59 -3.99
N THR A 371 -36.76 10.28 -3.88
CA THR A 371 -37.05 9.61 -2.60
C THR A 371 -36.05 8.49 -2.37
N ALA A 372 -35.38 8.49 -1.21
CA ALA A 372 -34.47 7.43 -0.80
C ALA A 372 -35.09 6.60 0.33
N SER A 373 -35.10 5.28 0.20
CA SER A 373 -35.45 4.35 1.27
C SER A 373 -34.22 3.50 1.60
N TYR A 374 -33.78 3.49 2.86
CA TYR A 374 -32.53 2.84 3.27
C TYR A 374 -32.53 2.50 4.77
N ILE A 375 -31.62 1.62 5.18
CA ILE A 375 -31.35 1.35 6.60
C ILE A 375 -30.17 2.23 7.01
N PRO A 376 -30.29 3.15 7.98
CA PRO A 376 -29.16 3.95 8.45
C PRO A 376 -28.06 3.04 9.03
N ALA A 377 -26.81 3.39 8.77
CA ALA A 377 -25.64 2.69 9.25
C ALA A 377 -24.69 3.65 9.99
N VAL A 378 -23.76 3.06 10.71
CA VAL A 378 -22.63 3.73 11.34
C VAL A 378 -21.35 2.99 11.00
N ARG A 379 -20.30 3.77 10.74
CA ARG A 379 -18.97 3.23 10.51
C ARG A 379 -18.35 2.82 11.84
N ILE A 380 -17.93 1.57 11.94
CA ILE A 380 -17.16 1.08 13.10
C ILE A 380 -15.91 0.34 12.63
N LEU A 381 -14.85 0.44 13.43
CA LEU A 381 -13.69 -0.43 13.30
C LEU A 381 -14.00 -1.72 14.03
N GLY A 382 -14.07 -2.81 13.27
CA GLY A 382 -14.37 -4.13 13.80
C GLY A 382 -13.16 -5.01 14.09
N ASN A 383 -13.46 -6.26 14.46
CA ASN A 383 -12.43 -7.24 14.75
C ASN A 383 -11.87 -7.79 13.44
N LEU A 384 -10.56 -7.82 13.36
CA LEU A 384 -9.84 -8.41 12.25
C LEU A 384 -9.72 -9.92 12.47
N ILE A 385 -10.26 -10.71 11.54
CA ILE A 385 -9.79 -12.08 11.31
C ILE A 385 -8.74 -12.02 10.22
N SER A 386 -7.61 -12.66 10.46
CA SER A 386 -6.55 -12.87 9.49
C SER A 386 -6.26 -14.35 9.40
N VAL A 387 -6.40 -14.91 8.20
CA VAL A 387 -6.05 -16.30 7.88
C VAL A 387 -4.99 -16.24 6.81
N SER A 388 -4.05 -17.18 6.81
CA SER A 388 -3.11 -17.31 5.71
C SER A 388 -2.95 -18.74 5.26
N ARG A 389 -2.49 -18.91 4.02
CA ARG A 389 -2.03 -20.18 3.47
C ARG A 389 -0.64 -19.99 2.89
N GLU A 390 0.23 -20.92 3.24
CA GLU A 390 1.59 -20.97 2.74
C GLU A 390 1.60 -21.36 1.26
N VAL A 391 2.42 -20.64 0.50
CA VAL A 391 2.72 -20.94 -0.90
C VAL A 391 3.97 -21.81 -0.91
N THR A 392 3.78 -23.12 -1.03
CA THR A 392 4.88 -24.08 -1.23
C THR A 392 5.05 -24.32 -2.73
N PRO A 393 6.20 -24.85 -3.19
CA PRO A 393 6.36 -25.25 -4.59
C PRO A 393 5.25 -26.18 -5.10
N ALA A 394 4.76 -27.10 -4.24
CA ALA A 394 3.70 -28.04 -4.59
C ALA A 394 2.29 -27.43 -4.57
N THR A 395 2.05 -26.35 -3.82
CA THR A 395 0.73 -25.70 -3.69
C THR A 395 0.60 -24.42 -4.51
N ARG A 396 1.68 -23.97 -5.15
CA ARG A 396 1.75 -22.75 -5.97
C ARG A 396 0.83 -22.85 -7.18
N THR A 397 -0.20 -22.01 -7.22
CA THR A 397 -1.17 -21.93 -8.33
C THR A 397 -1.76 -20.53 -8.45
N PHE A 398 -2.42 -20.24 -9.57
CA PHE A 398 -3.16 -18.98 -9.75
C PHE A 398 -4.48 -18.96 -8.96
N ASN A 399 -5.10 -20.12 -8.70
CA ASN A 399 -6.45 -20.20 -8.13
C ASN A 399 -6.45 -20.69 -6.68
N TRP A 400 -7.03 -19.91 -5.78
CA TRP A 400 -7.08 -20.19 -4.35
C TRP A 400 -8.51 -20.12 -3.82
N THR A 401 -8.85 -21.04 -2.92
CA THR A 401 -10.17 -21.08 -2.29
C THR A 401 -10.06 -21.13 -0.78
N PHE A 402 -10.95 -20.41 -0.10
CA PHE A 402 -11.04 -20.38 1.35
C PHE A 402 -12.49 -20.61 1.79
N ASP A 403 -12.66 -21.27 2.92
CA ASP A 403 -13.95 -21.48 3.57
C ASP A 403 -13.99 -20.68 4.88
N PHE A 404 -14.90 -19.71 4.92
CA PHE A 404 -15.16 -18.89 6.11
C PHE A 404 -16.57 -19.11 6.65
N SER A 405 -17.19 -20.25 6.41
CA SER A 405 -18.54 -20.59 6.89
C SER A 405 -18.70 -20.48 8.41
N ALA A 406 -17.64 -20.74 9.19
CA ALA A 406 -17.63 -20.59 10.65
C ALA A 406 -17.64 -19.12 11.12
N ALA A 407 -17.20 -18.20 10.27
CA ALA A 407 -17.11 -16.77 10.57
C ALA A 407 -17.24 -15.99 9.25
N ILE A 408 -18.47 -15.85 8.76
CA ILE A 408 -18.76 -15.30 7.43
C ILE A 408 -18.29 -13.84 7.32
N PRO A 409 -17.51 -13.48 6.29
CA PRO A 409 -17.07 -12.10 6.08
C PRO A 409 -18.23 -11.12 5.87
N MET A 410 -18.11 -9.92 6.43
CA MET A 410 -19.03 -8.83 6.12
C MET A 410 -18.71 -8.21 4.74
N PRO A 411 -19.73 -7.74 4.00
CA PRO A 411 -19.52 -7.03 2.73
C PRO A 411 -18.61 -5.81 2.86
N GLY A 412 -17.63 -5.72 1.97
CA GLY A 412 -16.66 -4.63 1.84
C GLY A 412 -15.43 -4.78 2.74
N THR A 413 -15.25 -5.94 3.39
CA THR A 413 -14.18 -6.13 4.40
C THR A 413 -13.08 -7.08 3.97
N VAL A 414 -13.33 -7.94 2.97
CA VAL A 414 -12.32 -8.92 2.56
C VAL A 414 -11.18 -8.21 1.83
N ARG A 415 -9.97 -8.43 2.32
CA ARG A 415 -8.72 -8.04 1.69
C ARG A 415 -7.86 -9.28 1.53
N VAL A 416 -7.31 -9.48 0.34
CA VAL A 416 -6.40 -10.58 0.02
C VAL A 416 -5.06 -9.98 -0.36
N LEU A 417 -4.00 -10.44 0.30
CA LEU A 417 -2.62 -10.05 0.05
C LEU A 417 -1.87 -11.30 -0.42
N TYR A 418 -1.10 -11.19 -1.49
CA TYR A 418 -0.21 -12.25 -1.94
C TYR A 418 1.08 -11.65 -2.50
N ARG A 419 2.18 -12.38 -2.46
CA ARG A 419 3.45 -11.92 -3.02
C ARG A 419 3.66 -12.55 -4.39
N ALA A 420 4.07 -11.77 -5.38
CA ALA A 420 4.47 -12.28 -6.69
C ALA A 420 5.59 -11.39 -7.27
N LEU A 421 6.62 -12.03 -7.83
CA LEU A 421 7.83 -11.38 -8.37
C LEU A 421 8.50 -10.45 -7.33
N GLY A 422 8.50 -10.88 -6.06
CA GLY A 422 9.07 -10.13 -4.95
C GLY A 422 8.20 -8.99 -4.41
N LYS A 423 7.09 -8.64 -5.08
CA LYS A 423 6.18 -7.55 -4.69
C LYS A 423 4.90 -8.06 -4.05
N TRP A 424 4.41 -7.34 -3.04
CA TRP A 424 3.09 -7.61 -2.48
C TRP A 424 2.01 -7.04 -3.40
N GLN A 425 1.04 -7.88 -3.73
CA GLN A 425 -0.14 -7.59 -4.52
C GLN A 425 -1.36 -7.68 -3.61
N GLN A 426 -2.41 -6.94 -3.98
CA GLN A 426 -3.62 -6.85 -3.16
C GLN A 426 -4.89 -6.94 -4.00
N LEU A 427 -5.89 -7.63 -3.47
CA LEU A 427 -7.28 -7.57 -3.89
C LEU A 427 -8.16 -7.11 -2.71
N GLU A 428 -9.22 -6.36 -3.00
CA GLU A 428 -10.20 -5.92 -2.02
C GLU A 428 -11.61 -6.24 -2.50
N ASP A 429 -12.46 -6.67 -1.58
CA ASP A 429 -13.89 -6.81 -1.83
C ASP A 429 -14.52 -5.44 -1.99
N ASN A 430 -15.18 -5.25 -3.14
CA ASN A 430 -15.88 -4.02 -3.45
C ASN A 430 -17.18 -3.85 -2.65
N GLY A 431 -17.65 -4.87 -1.93
CA GLY A 431 -18.89 -4.88 -1.15
C GLY A 431 -20.07 -5.55 -1.86
N SER A 432 -19.92 -5.94 -3.12
CA SER A 432 -20.89 -6.76 -3.86
C SER A 432 -20.48 -8.22 -3.97
N GLY A 433 -19.39 -8.63 -3.30
CA GLY A 433 -18.85 -9.98 -3.37
C GLY A 433 -17.94 -10.19 -4.57
N GLN A 434 -17.44 -9.12 -5.19
CA GLN A 434 -16.40 -9.18 -6.22
C GLN A 434 -15.11 -8.57 -5.67
N LEU A 435 -14.01 -9.26 -5.87
CA LEU A 435 -12.69 -8.73 -5.54
C LEU A 435 -12.16 -7.90 -6.71
N VAL A 436 -11.65 -6.71 -6.41
CA VAL A 436 -10.98 -5.80 -7.35
C VAL A 436 -9.53 -5.59 -6.92
N GLY A 437 -8.63 -5.40 -7.89
CA GLY A 437 -7.21 -5.21 -7.62
C GLY A 437 -6.33 -6.01 -8.58
N GLN A 438 -5.19 -6.47 -8.09
CA GLN A 438 -4.21 -7.22 -8.88
C GLN A 438 -4.59 -8.70 -8.90
N GLY A 439 -5.60 -9.02 -9.70
CA GLY A 439 -6.22 -10.34 -9.79
C GLY A 439 -7.74 -10.20 -9.88
N SER A 440 -8.45 -11.30 -9.68
CA SER A 440 -9.90 -11.29 -9.58
C SER A 440 -10.38 -12.29 -8.53
N GLY A 441 -11.65 -12.23 -8.16
CA GLY A 441 -12.20 -13.17 -7.22
C GLY A 441 -13.64 -12.88 -6.85
N THR A 442 -14.24 -13.82 -6.15
CA THR A 442 -15.61 -13.70 -5.64
C THR A 442 -15.68 -14.11 -4.17
N GLN A 443 -16.47 -13.37 -3.40
CA GLN A 443 -16.83 -13.68 -2.04
C GLN A 443 -18.34 -13.90 -1.97
N ASN A 444 -18.74 -15.05 -1.44
CA ASN A 444 -20.14 -15.32 -1.12
C ASN A 444 -20.40 -15.00 0.35
N PHE A 445 -21.17 -13.93 0.62
CA PHE A 445 -21.52 -13.52 1.99
C PHE A 445 -22.63 -14.35 2.63
N VAL A 446 -23.17 -15.35 1.92
CA VAL A 446 -24.15 -16.31 2.48
C VAL A 446 -23.45 -17.58 2.94
N THR A 447 -22.54 -18.12 2.12
CA THR A 447 -21.84 -19.38 2.43
C THR A 447 -20.48 -19.17 3.11
N GLY A 448 -19.91 -17.96 3.03
CA GLY A 448 -18.54 -17.68 3.48
C GLY A 448 -17.46 -18.14 2.49
N SER A 449 -17.82 -18.69 1.34
CA SER A 449 -16.84 -19.17 0.34
C SER A 449 -16.14 -18.02 -0.37
N LEU A 450 -14.80 -18.04 -0.39
CA LEU A 450 -13.95 -17.12 -1.13
C LEU A 450 -13.21 -17.87 -2.25
N ALA A 451 -13.25 -17.32 -3.46
CA ALA A 451 -12.43 -17.76 -4.58
C ALA A 451 -11.58 -16.59 -5.08
N VAL A 452 -10.28 -16.83 -5.28
CA VAL A 452 -9.30 -15.84 -5.70
C VAL A 452 -8.51 -16.39 -6.88
N THR A 453 -8.34 -15.57 -7.91
CA THR A 453 -7.42 -15.79 -9.02
C THR A 453 -6.37 -14.69 -9.01
N THR A 454 -5.11 -15.03 -8.78
CA THR A 454 -4.01 -14.06 -8.75
C THR A 454 -3.63 -13.63 -10.17
N ALA A 455 -3.12 -12.40 -10.33
CA ALA A 455 -2.70 -11.88 -11.63
C ALA A 455 -1.33 -12.43 -12.08
N ALA A 456 -0.51 -12.83 -11.12
CA ALA A 456 0.78 -13.48 -11.32
C ALA A 456 0.90 -14.69 -10.38
N LEU A 457 1.76 -15.63 -10.73
CA LEU A 457 1.95 -16.86 -9.95
C LEU A 457 2.63 -16.50 -8.60
N PRO A 458 1.99 -16.75 -7.44
CA PRO A 458 2.52 -16.31 -6.14
C PRO A 458 3.91 -16.88 -5.84
N ASP A 459 4.79 -16.13 -5.20
CA ASP A 459 6.17 -16.57 -4.91
C ASP A 459 6.16 -17.77 -3.95
N ALA A 460 6.99 -18.79 -4.19
CA ALA A 460 7.18 -19.88 -3.24
C ALA A 460 7.81 -19.37 -1.92
N GLU A 461 7.55 -20.07 -0.81
CA GLU A 461 7.93 -19.67 0.56
C GLU A 461 7.33 -18.30 1.00
N SER A 462 6.22 -17.90 0.36
CA SER A 462 5.41 -16.73 0.74
C SER A 462 4.03 -17.15 1.26
N GLU A 463 3.13 -16.18 1.48
CA GLU A 463 1.80 -16.42 2.02
C GLU A 463 0.74 -15.71 1.17
N ILE A 464 -0.41 -16.37 1.03
CA ILE A 464 -1.67 -15.68 0.72
C ILE A 464 -2.35 -15.37 2.05
N ILE A 465 -2.46 -14.08 2.37
CA ILE A 465 -3.08 -13.59 3.60
C ILE A 465 -4.47 -13.05 3.25
N VAL A 466 -5.51 -13.59 3.88
CA VAL A 466 -6.88 -13.09 3.79
C VAL A 466 -7.24 -12.44 5.11
N GLN A 467 -7.63 -11.18 5.03
CA GLN A 467 -8.01 -10.34 6.15
C GLN A 467 -9.47 -9.91 5.96
N TYR A 468 -10.31 -10.05 6.98
CA TYR A 468 -11.72 -9.65 6.89
C TYR A 468 -12.32 -9.44 8.28
N GLN A 469 -13.55 -8.91 8.33
CA GLN A 469 -14.31 -8.81 9.58
C GLN A 469 -15.50 -9.76 9.56
N PRO A 470 -15.72 -10.56 10.62
CA PRO A 470 -16.80 -11.52 10.66
C PRO A 470 -18.13 -10.85 11.02
N ALA A 471 -19.23 -11.33 10.43
CA ALA A 471 -20.59 -10.86 10.72
C ALA A 471 -20.98 -10.96 12.20
N GLN A 472 -20.38 -11.90 12.95
CA GLN A 472 -20.71 -12.18 14.36
C GLN A 472 -19.77 -11.51 15.37
N GLY A 473 -18.83 -10.64 14.93
CA GLY A 473 -17.77 -10.11 15.80
C GLY A 473 -18.15 -8.94 16.71
N ILE A 474 -19.21 -8.18 16.42
CA ILE A 474 -19.56 -6.97 17.18
C ILE A 474 -21.04 -6.96 17.50
N ALA A 475 -21.36 -6.92 18.80
CA ALA A 475 -22.71 -6.70 19.27
C ALA A 475 -22.97 -5.19 19.37
N VAL A 476 -23.79 -4.69 18.44
CA VAL A 476 -24.34 -3.33 18.50
C VAL A 476 -25.77 -3.39 19.04
N GLU A 477 -26.04 -2.59 20.06
CA GLU A 477 -27.39 -2.37 20.57
C GLU A 477 -27.97 -1.10 19.94
N LEU A 478 -29.20 -1.19 19.45
CA LEU A 478 -29.93 -0.07 18.86
C LEU A 478 -30.82 0.59 19.92
N LEU A 479 -30.66 1.90 20.09
CA LEU A 479 -31.49 2.73 20.96
C LEU A 479 -32.54 3.42 20.10
N LEU A 480 -33.70 2.76 19.92
CA LEU A 480 -34.77 3.24 19.05
C LEU A 480 -36.06 3.49 19.84
N GLY A 481 -36.97 4.25 19.23
CA GLY A 481 -38.30 4.50 19.78
C GLY A 481 -38.49 5.91 20.33
N SER A 482 -39.58 6.13 21.05
CA SER A 482 -39.98 7.46 21.51
C SER A 482 -39.43 7.78 22.89
N LYS A 483 -39.06 9.05 23.10
CA LYS A 483 -38.57 9.57 24.38
C LYS A 483 -39.12 10.96 24.63
N THR A 484 -39.69 11.19 25.81
CA THR A 484 -40.08 12.53 26.25
C THR A 484 -38.96 13.17 27.07
N VAL A 485 -38.63 14.42 26.75
CA VAL A 485 -37.65 15.26 27.43
C VAL A 485 -38.40 16.37 28.16
N GLY A 486 -38.12 16.53 29.45
CA GLY A 486 -38.68 17.62 30.26
C GLY A 486 -38.15 18.97 29.78
N LYS A 487 -39.00 20.00 29.84
CA LYS A 487 -38.67 21.37 29.42
C LYS A 487 -38.19 22.24 30.60
N HIS A 488 -37.64 21.64 31.64
CA HIS A 488 -37.28 22.34 32.87
C HIS A 488 -36.28 23.47 32.59
N GLN A 489 -36.54 24.65 33.16
CA GLN A 489 -35.73 25.86 33.05
C GLN A 489 -35.38 26.33 34.45
N ARG A 490 -34.11 26.72 34.63
CA ARG A 490 -33.60 27.29 35.87
C ARG A 490 -32.93 28.63 35.58
N LEU A 491 -33.44 29.68 36.20
CA LEU A 491 -32.93 31.04 36.11
C LEU A 491 -32.63 31.54 37.52
N GLU A 492 -31.71 32.49 37.62
CA GLU A 492 -31.35 33.10 38.91
C GLU A 492 -31.34 34.62 38.74
N LEU A 493 -31.91 35.32 39.73
CA LEU A 493 -31.86 36.77 39.86
C LEU A 493 -30.79 37.18 40.86
N PRO A 494 -30.10 38.31 40.64
CA PRO A 494 -29.05 38.78 41.56
C PRO A 494 -29.62 39.20 42.92
N ASP A 495 -30.85 39.72 42.94
CA ASP A 495 -31.48 40.32 44.11
C ASP A 495 -32.53 39.41 44.75
N GLY A 496 -32.84 39.68 46.02
CA GLY A 496 -34.11 39.23 46.59
C GLY A 496 -35.25 39.94 45.86
N ILE A 497 -36.41 39.31 45.75
CA ILE A 497 -37.56 39.86 45.05
C ILE A 497 -38.75 40.00 45.98
N LEU A 498 -39.55 41.02 45.77
CA LEU A 498 -40.80 41.20 46.49
C LEU A 498 -41.74 40.01 46.15
N PRO A 499 -42.32 39.31 47.14
CA PRO A 499 -43.29 38.24 46.88
C PRO A 499 -44.42 38.69 45.96
N GLY A 500 -44.83 37.81 45.05
CA GLY A 500 -45.87 38.08 44.05
C GLY A 500 -45.45 39.02 42.90
N SER A 501 -44.24 39.58 42.88
CA SER A 501 -43.86 40.60 41.89
C SER A 501 -43.26 40.07 40.58
N LEU A 502 -42.87 38.78 40.51
CA LEU A 502 -42.20 38.23 39.34
C LEU A 502 -43.18 37.91 38.21
N GLN A 503 -42.85 38.39 37.02
CA GLN A 503 -43.41 37.95 35.75
C GLN A 503 -42.29 37.49 34.82
N VAL A 504 -42.39 36.26 34.31
CA VAL A 504 -41.53 35.71 33.26
C VAL A 504 -42.33 35.70 31.97
N SER A 505 -41.88 36.38 30.91
CA SER A 505 -42.54 36.36 29.61
C SER A 505 -41.59 35.96 28.48
N TRP A 506 -42.14 35.36 27.42
CA TRP A 506 -41.39 34.94 26.24
C TRP A 506 -42.30 34.83 25.02
N VAL A 507 -41.71 34.60 23.84
CA VAL A 507 -42.45 34.40 22.59
C VAL A 507 -42.15 33.04 21.97
N ASN A 508 -43.16 32.44 21.34
CA ASN A 508 -42.98 31.33 20.41
C ASN A 508 -43.68 31.68 19.09
N GLY A 509 -42.90 31.91 18.04
CA GLY A 509 -43.39 32.53 16.80
C GLY A 509 -43.87 33.95 17.06
N SER A 510 -45.13 34.25 16.71
CA SER A 510 -45.77 35.55 16.96
C SER A 510 -46.62 35.59 18.24
N THR A 511 -46.70 34.48 18.99
CA THR A 511 -47.55 34.37 20.20
C THR A 511 -46.71 34.62 21.45
N GLY A 512 -47.19 35.49 22.35
CA GLY A 512 -46.58 35.76 23.65
C GLY A 512 -47.12 34.85 24.75
N TYR A 513 -46.24 34.46 25.67
CA TYR A 513 -46.50 33.60 26.81
C TYR A 513 -45.98 34.25 28.08
N SER A 514 -46.60 33.96 29.21
CA SER A 514 -46.12 34.46 30.50
C SER A 514 -46.47 33.56 31.68
N LEU A 515 -45.65 33.65 32.72
CA LEU A 515 -45.85 33.14 34.07
C LEU A 515 -45.81 34.31 35.05
N THR A 516 -46.68 34.29 36.05
CA THR A 516 -46.67 35.27 37.14
C THR A 516 -46.60 34.54 38.48
N SER A 517 -45.80 35.03 39.40
CA SER A 517 -45.73 34.53 40.78
C SER A 517 -46.91 35.02 41.60
N ASN A 518 -47.44 34.19 42.50
CA ASN A 518 -48.27 34.64 43.62
C ASN A 518 -47.41 34.97 44.85
N ASP A 519 -48.05 35.39 45.95
CA ASP A 519 -47.38 35.68 47.23
C ASP A 519 -46.81 34.42 47.90
N GLN A 520 -47.16 33.24 47.41
CA GLN A 520 -46.61 31.94 47.79
C GLN A 520 -45.56 31.43 46.78
N GLY A 521 -45.00 32.30 45.93
CA GLY A 521 -43.93 31.99 44.98
C GLY A 521 -44.25 30.88 43.98
N GLU A 522 -45.51 30.51 43.81
CA GLU A 522 -45.95 29.60 42.75
C GLU A 522 -46.11 30.39 41.46
N LEU A 523 -45.49 29.87 40.40
CA LEU A 523 -45.60 30.43 39.05
C LEU A 523 -46.74 29.72 38.32
N SER A 524 -47.70 30.50 37.83
CA SER A 524 -48.83 30.01 37.05
C SER A 524 -49.06 30.83 35.78
N GLY A 525 -49.74 30.24 34.80
CA GLY A 525 -49.99 30.83 33.48
C GLY A 525 -49.64 29.86 32.35
N SER A 526 -48.70 30.24 31.48
CA SER A 526 -48.24 29.45 30.33
C SER A 526 -47.21 28.37 30.69
N GLY A 527 -47.47 27.63 31.76
CA GLY A 527 -46.56 26.68 32.39
C GLY A 527 -46.79 26.63 33.90
N SER A 528 -45.84 26.04 34.61
CA SER A 528 -45.87 25.97 36.07
C SER A 528 -44.45 25.97 36.63
N GLY A 529 -44.28 26.43 37.85
CA GLY A 529 -42.98 26.47 38.51
C GLY A 529 -43.05 27.14 39.87
N THR A 530 -41.88 27.43 40.41
CA THR A 530 -41.72 28.14 41.67
C THR A 530 -40.60 29.16 41.55
N VAL A 531 -40.74 30.26 42.27
CA VAL A 531 -39.66 31.17 42.57
C VAL A 531 -39.41 31.15 44.07
N SER A 532 -38.15 31.15 44.46
CA SER A 532 -37.77 31.53 45.81
C SER A 532 -37.36 32.99 45.84
N GLU A 533 -38.12 33.74 46.62
CA GLU A 533 -38.08 35.19 46.64
C GLU A 533 -36.80 35.72 47.29
N VAL A 534 -36.26 34.98 48.27
CA VAL A 534 -35.08 35.41 49.01
C VAL A 534 -33.80 35.23 48.23
N ASP A 535 -33.56 34.10 47.56
CA ASP A 535 -32.34 33.83 46.82
C ASP A 535 -32.48 34.07 45.30
N GLY A 536 -33.68 34.45 44.83
CA GLY A 536 -33.94 34.79 43.44
C GLY A 536 -33.90 33.58 42.49
N LEU A 537 -33.97 32.36 43.02
CA LEU A 537 -33.95 31.12 42.24
C LEU A 537 -35.33 30.89 41.62
N ILE A 538 -35.38 30.76 40.29
CA ILE A 538 -36.59 30.52 39.52
C ILE A 538 -36.46 29.16 38.85
N GLU A 539 -37.36 28.24 39.17
CA GLU A 539 -37.43 26.90 38.56
C GLU A 539 -38.82 26.70 37.96
N PHE A 540 -38.90 26.47 36.65
CA PHE A 540 -40.18 26.36 35.97
C PHE A 540 -40.13 25.44 34.76
N THR A 541 -41.30 24.92 34.39
CA THR A 541 -41.52 24.18 33.15
C THR A 541 -42.52 24.96 32.30
N PRO A 542 -42.06 25.66 31.25
CA PRO A 542 -42.94 26.35 30.33
C PRO A 542 -43.73 25.34 29.48
N SER A 543 -44.95 25.69 29.10
CA SER A 543 -45.76 24.85 28.20
C SER A 543 -45.13 24.72 26.81
N VAL A 544 -44.48 25.79 26.33
CA VAL A 544 -43.70 25.88 25.08
C VAL A 544 -42.40 26.66 25.32
N LEU A 545 -41.31 26.26 24.67
CA LEU A 545 -40.01 26.93 24.78
C LEU A 545 -39.96 28.22 23.93
N PRO A 546 -39.11 29.20 24.27
CA PRO A 546 -38.95 30.43 23.49
C PRO A 546 -38.36 30.15 22.11
N SER A 547 -38.93 30.75 21.06
CA SER A 547 -38.43 30.59 19.69
C SER A 547 -37.22 31.48 19.36
N ASP A 548 -37.05 32.59 20.08
CA ASP A 548 -35.93 33.52 19.96
C ASP A 548 -34.81 33.24 20.99
N GLY A 549 -35.02 32.25 21.86
CA GLY A 549 -34.06 31.86 22.90
C GLY A 549 -34.00 32.84 24.08
N LEU A 550 -35.01 33.70 24.28
CA LEU A 550 -34.99 34.73 25.33
C LEU A 550 -36.16 34.59 26.32
N TYR A 551 -35.89 34.90 27.58
CA TYR A 551 -36.89 35.19 28.60
C TYR A 551 -36.78 36.66 29.04
N SER A 552 -37.91 37.33 29.19
CA SER A 552 -38.02 38.66 29.79
C SER A 552 -38.53 38.50 31.22
N LEU A 553 -37.72 38.92 32.19
CA LEU A 553 -38.02 38.87 33.61
C LEU A 553 -38.37 40.28 34.08
N THR A 554 -39.60 40.48 34.56
CA THR A 554 -40.03 41.72 35.21
C THR A 554 -40.29 41.43 36.67
N TYR A 555 -39.63 42.11 37.59
CA TYR A 555 -39.76 41.88 39.03
C TYR A 555 -39.46 43.14 39.83
N THR A 556 -39.87 43.17 41.10
CA THR A 556 -39.53 44.24 42.04
C THR A 556 -38.40 43.77 42.97
N PRO A 557 -37.17 44.32 42.86
CA PRO A 557 -36.07 43.97 43.75
C PRO A 557 -36.38 44.34 45.21
N ASP A 558 -35.78 43.61 46.14
CA ASP A 558 -36.00 43.76 47.57
C ASP A 558 -34.71 43.51 48.37
N SER A 559 -34.64 44.11 49.57
CA SER A 559 -33.42 44.11 50.38
C SER A 559 -33.32 42.84 51.24
N ARG A 560 -32.17 42.16 51.16
CA ARG A 560 -31.85 40.98 51.97
C ARG A 560 -31.24 41.37 53.32
N LEU A 561 -31.78 40.79 54.37
CA LEU A 561 -31.15 40.64 55.68
C LEU A 561 -30.27 39.39 55.65
N LEU A 562 -29.06 39.49 56.18
CA LEU A 562 -28.09 38.40 56.19
C LEU A 562 -27.59 38.17 57.61
N GLY A 563 -27.34 36.91 57.96
CA GLY A 563 -26.65 36.58 59.20
C GLY A 563 -26.21 35.13 59.25
N GLU A 564 -25.67 34.75 60.41
CA GLU A 564 -25.19 33.40 60.67
C GLU A 564 -25.91 32.78 61.86
N VAL A 565 -25.91 31.45 61.92
CA VAL A 565 -26.37 30.66 63.06
C VAL A 565 -25.33 29.59 63.36
N VAL A 566 -25.03 29.41 64.64
CA VAL A 566 -24.14 28.35 65.09
C VAL A 566 -24.91 27.03 65.09
N ILE A 567 -24.42 26.06 64.32
CA ILE A 567 -24.92 24.68 64.38
C ILE A 567 -24.13 23.94 65.48
N PRO A 568 -24.81 23.38 66.51
CA PRO A 568 -24.13 22.69 67.59
C PRO A 568 -23.67 21.28 67.16
N GLY A 569 -22.66 20.74 67.85
CA GLY A 569 -22.10 19.41 67.55
C GLY A 569 -23.03 18.24 67.82
N ALA A 570 -22.62 17.05 67.36
CA ALA A 570 -23.43 15.82 67.21
C ALA A 570 -24.29 15.39 68.43
N GLY A 571 -23.99 15.89 69.65
CA GLY A 571 -24.79 15.63 70.84
C GLY A 571 -26.08 16.47 70.96
N ASN A 572 -26.26 17.51 70.14
CA ASN A 572 -27.47 18.32 70.10
C ASN A 572 -27.92 18.50 68.64
N GLN A 573 -29.06 17.90 68.29
CA GLN A 573 -29.58 17.89 66.92
C GLN A 573 -30.49 19.09 66.60
N SER A 574 -30.63 20.04 67.53
CA SER A 574 -31.44 21.25 67.37
C SER A 574 -30.60 22.52 67.48
N ALA A 575 -30.91 23.50 66.66
CA ALA A 575 -30.30 24.82 66.66
C ALA A 575 -31.38 25.90 66.68
N SER A 576 -31.02 27.09 67.15
CA SER A 576 -31.92 28.25 67.19
C SER A 576 -31.15 29.53 66.94
N GLY A 577 -31.82 30.52 66.40
CA GLY A 577 -31.25 31.84 66.14
C GLY A 577 -32.33 32.91 66.06
N SER A 578 -31.94 34.12 65.69
CA SER A 578 -32.88 35.20 65.42
C SER A 578 -32.39 36.09 64.29
N VAL A 579 -33.31 36.52 63.42
CA VAL A 579 -33.10 37.59 62.43
C VAL A 579 -32.93 38.96 63.12
N GLY A 580 -33.42 39.10 64.36
CA GLY A 580 -33.28 40.31 65.18
C GLY A 580 -34.32 41.41 64.88
N GLN A 581 -35.15 41.23 63.85
CA GLN A 581 -36.23 42.13 63.47
C GLN A 581 -37.32 41.40 62.67
N ALA A 582 -38.46 42.07 62.46
CA ALA A 582 -39.53 41.59 61.59
C ALA A 582 -39.05 41.52 60.14
N PHE A 583 -39.48 40.49 59.43
CA PHE A 583 -39.12 40.24 58.03
C PHE A 583 -40.34 39.67 57.30
N LYS A 584 -40.32 39.69 55.96
CA LYS A 584 -41.48 39.24 55.18
C LYS A 584 -41.71 37.73 55.39
N PRO A 585 -42.95 37.28 55.66
CA PRO A 585 -43.25 35.86 55.70
C PRO A 585 -42.82 35.14 54.43
N ARG A 586 -42.40 33.87 54.57
CA ARG A 586 -41.94 32.99 53.48
C ARG A 586 -40.59 33.38 52.86
N SER A 587 -39.93 34.41 53.38
CA SER A 587 -38.67 34.90 52.83
C SER A 587 -37.42 34.42 53.55
N PHE A 588 -37.53 33.56 54.57
CA PHE A 588 -36.37 33.06 55.29
C PHE A 588 -35.78 31.81 54.64
N LEU A 589 -34.48 31.83 54.36
CA LEU A 589 -33.67 30.70 53.90
C LEU A 589 -32.46 30.55 54.83
N LEU A 590 -32.30 29.38 55.42
CA LEU A 590 -31.11 28.98 56.15
C LEU A 590 -30.35 27.91 55.36
N ARG A 591 -29.06 28.14 55.12
CA ARG A 591 -28.16 27.21 54.44
C ARG A 591 -27.02 26.78 55.37
N TYR A 592 -26.78 25.49 55.48
CA TYR A 592 -25.63 24.91 56.21
C TYR A 592 -25.16 23.64 55.52
N ALA A 593 -23.97 23.16 55.86
CA ALA A 593 -23.44 21.92 55.31
C ALA A 593 -23.45 20.81 56.37
N VAL A 594 -23.74 19.59 55.91
CA VAL A 594 -23.59 18.36 56.67
C VAL A 594 -22.68 17.41 55.90
N ARG A 595 -22.02 16.49 56.59
CA ARG A 595 -21.32 15.38 55.96
C ARG A 595 -21.97 14.06 56.30
N ARG A 596 -22.01 13.18 55.30
CA ARG A 596 -22.44 11.79 55.41
C ARG A 596 -21.28 10.89 55.06
N PHE A 597 -21.02 9.89 55.88
CA PHE A 597 -20.09 8.80 55.59
C PHE A 597 -20.67 7.85 54.53
N ASN A 598 -19.88 7.51 53.52
CA ASN A 598 -20.19 6.53 52.48
C ASN A 598 -19.12 5.43 52.44
N HIS A 599 -19.55 4.19 52.18
CA HIS A 599 -18.66 3.03 52.12
C HIS A 599 -17.87 2.96 50.79
N ALA A 600 -16.60 2.53 50.83
CA ALA A 600 -15.76 2.37 49.65
C ALA A 600 -15.53 0.87 49.29
N GLY A 601 -15.97 0.46 48.10
CA GLY A 601 -15.62 -0.86 47.53
C GLY A 601 -16.43 -2.06 48.07
N ARG A 602 -16.17 -3.24 47.49
CA ARG A 602 -16.97 -4.48 47.71
C ARG A 602 -16.49 -5.39 48.86
N PHE A 603 -15.34 -5.16 49.50
CA PHE A 603 -14.68 -6.21 50.32
C PHE A 603 -13.89 -5.78 51.59
N HIS A 604 -14.26 -4.72 52.33
CA HIS A 604 -13.53 -4.33 53.56
C HIS A 604 -14.44 -4.12 54.78
N ALA A 605 -13.82 -4.12 55.98
CA ALA A 605 -14.48 -4.11 57.28
C ALA A 605 -15.22 -2.79 57.59
N GLN A 606 -16.09 -2.82 58.59
CA GLN A 606 -16.84 -1.65 59.07
C GLN A 606 -15.90 -0.49 59.44
N GLY A 607 -15.88 0.59 58.65
CA GLY A 607 -15.10 1.80 58.91
C GLY A 607 -14.34 2.40 57.72
N ASP A 608 -14.12 1.63 56.64
CA ASP A 608 -13.40 2.11 55.45
C ASP A 608 -14.34 2.82 54.45
N GLY A 609 -14.22 4.15 54.32
CA GLY A 609 -15.11 4.96 53.50
C GLY A 609 -14.68 6.41 53.34
N TYR A 610 -15.47 7.19 52.60
CA TYR A 610 -15.26 8.62 52.36
C TYR A 610 -16.49 9.43 52.76
N TYR A 611 -16.28 10.67 53.21
CA TYR A 611 -17.38 11.58 53.51
C TYR A 611 -17.81 12.34 52.27
N THR A 612 -19.11 12.40 52.01
CA THR A 612 -19.70 13.37 51.07
C THR A 612 -20.26 14.53 51.87
N THR A 613 -19.90 15.74 51.50
CA THR A 613 -20.49 16.96 52.05
C THR A 613 -21.72 17.32 51.22
N GLN A 614 -22.82 17.64 51.89
CA GLN A 614 -24.08 18.06 51.29
C GLN A 614 -24.49 19.41 51.89
N VAL A 615 -24.91 20.34 51.04
CA VAL A 615 -25.52 21.61 51.45
C VAL A 615 -27.00 21.38 51.68
N ILE A 616 -27.50 21.85 52.82
CA ILE A 616 -28.89 21.75 53.25
C ILE A 616 -29.50 23.14 53.26
N ASP A 617 -30.67 23.25 52.63
CA ASP A 617 -31.51 24.44 52.64
C ASP A 617 -32.74 24.19 53.53
N ILE A 618 -32.99 25.11 54.47
CA ILE A 618 -34.20 25.16 55.29
C ILE A 618 -34.96 26.44 54.95
N ARG A 619 -36.24 26.33 54.64
CA ARG A 619 -37.06 27.46 54.16
C ARG A 619 -38.28 27.69 55.04
N ASP A 620 -38.65 28.95 55.25
CA ASP A 620 -39.92 29.34 55.89
C ASP A 620 -41.11 29.12 54.95
N ASP A 621 -42.17 28.49 55.45
CA ASP A 621 -43.42 28.27 54.71
C ASP A 621 -44.39 29.47 54.75
N GLY A 622 -44.07 30.50 55.54
CA GLY A 622 -44.89 31.69 55.77
C GLY A 622 -46.00 31.50 56.80
N ALA A 623 -46.20 30.26 57.29
CA ALA A 623 -47.12 29.92 58.38
C ALA A 623 -46.39 29.72 59.72
N GLY A 624 -45.10 30.03 59.76
CA GLY A 624 -44.24 29.94 60.94
C GLY A 624 -43.56 28.59 61.12
N ASN A 625 -43.52 27.75 60.08
CA ASN A 625 -42.77 26.49 60.08
C ASN A 625 -41.53 26.60 59.20
N LEU A 626 -40.47 25.91 59.62
CA LEU A 626 -39.26 25.72 58.85
C LEU A 626 -39.27 24.33 58.20
N LEU A 627 -39.06 24.29 56.89
CA LEU A 627 -39.13 23.08 56.08
C LEU A 627 -37.75 22.66 55.57
N ARG A 628 -37.44 21.37 55.68
CA ARG A 628 -36.31 20.69 55.02
C ARG A 628 -36.88 19.55 54.19
N ASP A 629 -36.59 19.51 52.89
CA ASP A 629 -37.10 18.48 51.97
C ASP A 629 -38.64 18.33 52.03
N GLY A 630 -39.36 19.43 52.28
CA GLY A 630 -40.82 19.48 52.43
C GLY A 630 -41.36 19.04 53.80
N ALA A 631 -40.52 18.57 54.72
CA ALA A 631 -40.91 18.20 56.08
C ALA A 631 -40.67 19.34 57.07
N VAL A 632 -41.61 19.55 58.00
CA VAL A 632 -41.44 20.49 59.10
C VAL A 632 -40.33 20.02 60.03
N VAL A 633 -39.26 20.80 60.11
CA VAL A 633 -38.10 20.55 60.97
C VAL A 633 -37.94 21.60 62.06
N GLY A 634 -38.74 22.67 62.04
CA GLY A 634 -38.60 23.77 62.98
C GLY A 634 -39.73 24.79 62.92
N THR A 635 -39.57 25.86 63.68
CA THR A 635 -40.50 27.00 63.75
C THR A 635 -39.76 28.31 63.55
N ILE A 636 -40.48 29.31 63.06
CA ILE A 636 -39.99 30.68 62.88
C ILE A 636 -41.11 31.68 63.14
N ASP A 637 -40.80 32.77 63.85
CA ASP A 637 -41.71 33.89 64.06
C ASP A 637 -41.28 35.09 63.20
N ASN A 638 -42.10 35.43 62.22
CA ASN A 638 -41.80 36.44 61.23
C ASN A 638 -41.94 37.88 61.76
N THR A 639 -42.52 38.04 62.96
CA THR A 639 -42.64 39.34 63.66
C THR A 639 -41.43 39.62 64.54
N THR A 640 -40.92 38.60 65.24
CA THR A 640 -39.79 38.76 66.18
C THR A 640 -38.45 38.30 65.60
N GLY A 641 -38.46 37.55 64.49
CA GLY A 641 -37.27 37.02 63.85
C GLY A 641 -36.74 35.73 64.47
N ALA A 642 -37.32 35.24 65.59
CA ALA A 642 -36.81 34.08 66.32
C ALA A 642 -37.12 32.76 65.59
N PHE A 643 -36.14 31.87 65.49
CA PHE A 643 -36.30 30.56 64.85
C PHE A 643 -35.62 29.42 65.61
N SER A 644 -36.15 28.21 65.48
CA SER A 644 -35.58 26.97 66.02
C SER A 644 -35.84 25.80 65.08
N PHE A 645 -34.88 24.90 64.89
CA PHE A 645 -34.99 23.79 63.94
C PHE A 645 -34.08 22.61 64.30
N SER A 646 -34.43 21.43 63.80
CA SER A 646 -33.60 20.24 63.81
C SER A 646 -32.70 20.22 62.59
N TRP A 647 -31.38 20.21 62.80
CA TRP A 647 -30.39 20.33 61.73
C TRP A 647 -29.87 18.98 61.20
N SER A 648 -30.00 17.90 61.97
CA SER A 648 -29.51 16.56 61.58
C SER A 648 -30.66 15.63 61.18
N GLN A 649 -30.42 14.77 60.20
CA GLN A 649 -31.28 13.63 59.86
C GLN A 649 -30.52 12.30 59.95
N SER A 650 -31.24 11.22 60.30
CA SER A 650 -30.71 9.86 60.19
C SER A 650 -30.65 9.43 58.72
N TYR A 651 -29.56 8.77 58.32
CA TYR A 651 -29.41 8.17 57.00
C TYR A 651 -28.82 6.77 57.11
N SER A 652 -29.05 5.94 56.08
CA SER A 652 -28.58 4.56 56.06
C SER A 652 -27.65 4.31 54.88
N TYR A 653 -26.60 3.52 55.07
CA TYR A 653 -25.79 2.97 53.98
C TYR A 653 -25.66 1.45 54.09
N GLN A 654 -25.47 0.80 52.95
CA GLN A 654 -25.28 -0.65 52.86
C GLN A 654 -23.82 -0.98 52.58
N TYR A 655 -23.29 -1.99 53.26
CA TYR A 655 -21.98 -2.56 52.98
C TYR A 655 -22.06 -4.09 52.93
N TYR A 656 -21.18 -4.72 52.16
CA TYR A 656 -21.21 -6.15 51.90
C TYR A 656 -20.29 -6.90 52.88
N ILE A 657 -20.81 -7.95 53.51
CA ILE A 657 -20.04 -8.90 54.31
C ILE A 657 -20.05 -10.28 53.66
N THR A 658 -18.87 -10.88 53.53
CA THR A 658 -18.55 -12.03 52.66
C THR A 658 -19.38 -13.29 52.88
N GLU A 659 -20.03 -13.47 54.04
CA GLU A 659 -20.82 -14.68 54.33
C GLU A 659 -22.33 -14.45 54.57
N GLN A 660 -22.82 -13.20 54.59
CA GLN A 660 -24.23 -12.91 54.94
C GLN A 660 -24.94 -11.90 54.01
N GLY A 661 -24.27 -11.37 52.98
CA GLY A 661 -24.86 -10.41 52.06
C GLY A 661 -24.67 -8.95 52.52
N TYR A 662 -25.60 -8.06 52.14
CA TYR A 662 -25.53 -6.64 52.51
C TYR A 662 -26.08 -6.41 53.92
N GLN A 663 -25.36 -5.67 54.76
CA GLN A 663 -25.88 -5.10 56.01
C GLN A 663 -26.12 -3.60 55.88
N THR A 664 -27.18 -3.11 56.52
CA THR A 664 -27.55 -1.70 56.58
C THR A 664 -27.16 -1.11 57.93
N VAL A 665 -26.42 0.00 57.93
CA VAL A 665 -26.11 0.79 59.15
C VAL A 665 -26.83 2.12 59.07
N ASN A 666 -27.44 2.54 60.18
CA ASN A 666 -28.06 3.86 60.33
C ASN A 666 -27.10 4.79 61.08
N LEU A 667 -26.75 5.91 60.47
CA LEU A 667 -25.93 6.98 61.03
C LEU A 667 -26.72 8.28 61.09
N GLN A 668 -26.17 9.26 61.81
CA GLN A 668 -26.67 10.63 61.87
C GLN A 668 -25.74 11.54 61.07
N GLU A 669 -26.31 12.56 60.46
CA GLU A 669 -25.53 13.60 59.78
C GLU A 669 -24.60 14.32 60.77
N GLU A 670 -23.39 14.62 60.30
CA GLU A 670 -22.44 15.42 61.07
C GLU A 670 -22.38 16.83 60.52
N MET A 671 -22.40 17.83 61.41
CA MET A 671 -22.31 19.24 61.01
C MET A 671 -20.97 19.57 60.33
N VAL A 672 -21.00 20.51 59.39
CA VAL A 672 -19.82 21.07 58.72
C VAL A 672 -19.90 22.59 58.78
N GLY A 673 -19.46 23.16 59.92
CA GLY A 673 -19.37 24.61 60.12
C GLY A 673 -20.71 25.29 60.49
N PRO A 674 -20.70 26.64 60.60
CA PRO A 674 -21.90 27.43 60.87
C PRO A 674 -22.84 27.45 59.67
N GLY A 675 -24.12 27.76 59.93
CA GLY A 675 -25.10 28.04 58.89
C GLY A 675 -25.20 29.53 58.61
N SER A 676 -25.54 29.90 57.37
CA SER A 676 -25.86 31.27 56.98
C SER A 676 -27.35 31.37 56.68
N TRP A 677 -28.02 32.39 57.20
CA TRP A 677 -29.42 32.66 56.88
C TRP A 677 -29.60 33.98 56.14
N GLN A 678 -30.68 34.04 55.37
CA GLN A 678 -31.13 35.21 54.62
C GLN A 678 -32.63 35.40 54.82
N ALA A 679 -33.10 36.63 54.87
CA ALA A 679 -34.51 37.00 54.93
C ALA A 679 -34.78 38.30 54.15
N LEU A 680 -36.02 38.60 53.75
CA LEU A 680 -36.35 39.89 53.11
C LEU A 680 -36.89 40.90 54.13
N GLU A 681 -36.37 42.12 54.10
CA GLU A 681 -36.79 43.21 55.00
C GLU A 681 -38.27 43.61 54.78
N MET A 682 -38.94 44.15 55.80
CA MET A 682 -40.29 44.71 55.66
C MET A 682 -40.29 45.99 54.80
N GLY A 683 -41.17 46.09 53.80
CA GLY A 683 -41.29 47.29 52.95
C GLY A 683 -41.81 47.01 51.53
N PRO A 684 -42.05 48.05 50.71
CA PRO A 684 -42.67 47.91 49.38
C PRO A 684 -41.72 47.42 48.27
N GLY A 685 -40.44 47.13 48.57
CA GLY A 685 -39.42 46.86 47.55
C GLY A 685 -38.96 48.12 46.80
N ALA A 686 -38.07 47.94 45.82
CA ALA A 686 -37.54 49.00 44.96
C ALA A 686 -38.46 49.29 43.75
N ALA A 687 -37.97 50.05 42.77
CA ALA A 687 -38.69 50.21 41.50
C ALA A 687 -38.62 48.90 40.68
N PRO A 688 -39.70 48.47 40.00
CA PRO A 688 -39.66 47.30 39.14
C PRO A 688 -38.59 47.40 38.06
N ILE A 689 -37.90 46.29 37.81
CA ILE A 689 -36.86 46.16 36.78
C ILE A 689 -37.33 45.11 35.78
N THR A 690 -37.06 45.38 34.49
CA THR A 690 -37.19 44.39 33.42
C THR A 690 -35.81 44.07 32.86
N SER A 691 -35.48 42.78 32.79
CA SER A 691 -34.23 42.27 32.23
C SER A 691 -34.50 41.13 31.26
N GLN A 692 -33.76 41.09 30.15
CA GLN A 692 -33.75 39.94 29.25
C GLN A 692 -32.58 39.01 29.60
N VAL A 693 -32.86 37.72 29.61
CA VAL A 693 -31.87 36.66 29.81
C VAL A 693 -31.99 35.61 28.72
N ASN A 694 -30.86 35.00 28.36
CA ASN A 694 -30.88 33.86 27.46
C ASN A 694 -31.57 32.67 28.15
N ALA A 695 -32.37 31.95 27.40
CA ALA A 695 -32.90 30.67 27.84
C ALA A 695 -31.74 29.69 28.12
N PRO A 696 -31.69 29.06 29.30
CA PRO A 696 -30.73 28.02 29.61
C PRO A 696 -30.72 26.90 28.56
N GLU A 697 -29.53 26.33 28.31
CA GLU A 697 -29.42 25.14 27.47
C GLU A 697 -30.25 23.99 28.08
N LEU A 698 -30.94 23.23 27.23
CA LEU A 698 -31.67 22.05 27.68
C LEU A 698 -30.71 20.85 27.76
N ASP A 699 -30.61 20.25 28.92
CA ASP A 699 -29.71 19.13 29.20
C ASP A 699 -30.50 17.86 29.53
N PHE A 700 -30.26 16.79 28.79
CA PHE A 700 -30.91 15.50 29.03
C PHE A 700 -30.05 14.31 28.64
N LEU A 701 -30.23 13.21 29.35
CA LEU A 701 -29.61 11.93 29.01
C LEU A 701 -30.48 11.17 28.00
N LEU A 702 -29.87 10.46 27.06
CA LEU A 702 -30.54 9.47 26.19
C LEU A 702 -30.82 8.16 26.94
N GLY A 703 -30.14 7.92 28.06
CA GLY A 703 -30.42 6.83 29.01
C GLY A 703 -29.45 5.65 28.95
N LYS A 704 -28.45 5.69 28.05
CA LYS A 704 -27.37 4.70 27.94
C LYS A 704 -26.05 5.38 27.51
N PRO A 705 -24.89 4.96 28.06
CA PRO A 705 -23.57 5.43 27.66
C PRO A 705 -23.04 4.70 26.40
N ASN A 706 -21.89 5.15 25.89
CA ASN A 706 -21.09 4.58 24.79
C ASN A 706 -21.75 4.59 23.40
N ILE A 707 -22.43 5.69 23.06
CA ILE A 707 -23.04 5.87 21.74
C ILE A 707 -21.95 5.98 20.66
N LEU A 708 -22.15 5.31 19.53
CA LEU A 708 -21.25 5.39 18.38
C LEU A 708 -21.40 6.75 17.69
N THR A 709 -20.28 7.44 17.47
CA THR A 709 -20.22 8.68 16.70
C THR A 709 -20.83 8.49 15.32
N GLY A 710 -21.66 9.43 14.89
CA GLY A 710 -22.35 9.38 13.61
C GLY A 710 -23.57 8.46 13.58
N SER A 711 -23.99 7.87 14.71
CA SER A 711 -25.17 6.99 14.75
C SER A 711 -26.47 7.68 15.18
N LEU A 712 -26.41 8.75 15.97
CA LEU A 712 -27.59 9.35 16.61
C LEU A 712 -28.40 10.23 15.66
N TRP A 713 -29.62 9.82 15.33
CA TRP A 713 -30.60 10.57 14.57
C TRP A 713 -31.97 10.45 15.23
N PHE A 714 -32.56 11.59 15.58
CA PHE A 714 -33.92 11.63 16.10
C PHE A 714 -34.72 12.75 15.45
N THR A 715 -36.04 12.67 15.57
CA THR A 715 -36.96 13.74 15.20
C THR A 715 -37.70 14.30 16.40
N ASP A 716 -38.04 15.57 16.31
CA ASP A 716 -39.04 16.22 17.15
C ASP A 716 -40.07 16.89 16.23
N GLY A 717 -41.26 16.29 16.15
CA GLY A 717 -42.21 16.59 15.08
C GLY A 717 -41.61 16.32 13.69
N SER A 718 -41.63 17.34 12.81
CA SER A 718 -41.02 17.28 11.46
C SER A 718 -39.54 17.67 11.43
N THR A 719 -38.96 18.08 12.56
CA THR A 719 -37.58 18.55 12.64
C THR A 719 -36.65 17.36 12.85
N HIS A 720 -35.56 17.30 12.08
CA HIS A 720 -34.54 16.25 12.18
C HIS A 720 -33.30 16.76 12.90
N TYR A 721 -32.78 15.94 13.82
CA TYR A 721 -31.55 16.21 14.55
C TYR A 721 -30.58 15.05 14.34
N ILE A 722 -29.39 15.35 13.83
CA ILE A 722 -28.32 14.36 13.65
C ILE A 722 -27.06 14.81 14.35
N GLU A 723 -26.33 13.85 14.90
CA GLU A 723 -25.03 14.08 15.52
C GLU A 723 -23.88 13.84 14.53
N ARG A 724 -22.89 14.73 14.49
CA ARG A 724 -21.63 14.53 13.76
C ARG A 724 -20.48 15.02 14.64
N ASP A 725 -19.58 14.12 15.00
CA ASP A 725 -18.40 14.37 15.85
C ASP A 725 -18.74 15.06 17.18
N GLY A 726 -19.80 14.60 17.84
CA GLY A 726 -20.30 15.14 19.11
C GLY A 726 -21.05 16.47 18.96
N ILE A 727 -21.29 16.96 17.75
CA ILE A 727 -22.07 18.18 17.49
C ILE A 727 -23.47 17.80 16.98
N LEU A 728 -24.50 18.43 17.53
CA LEU A 728 -25.89 18.22 17.10
C LEU A 728 -26.29 19.24 16.03
N TRP A 729 -26.76 18.72 14.90
CA TRP A 729 -27.17 19.48 13.72
C TRP A 729 -28.66 19.30 13.44
N LYS A 730 -29.35 20.41 13.18
CA LYS A 730 -30.77 20.48 12.87
C LYS A 730 -30.99 20.65 11.37
N ASN A 731 -31.96 19.90 10.84
CA ASN A 731 -32.44 19.92 9.46
C ASN A 731 -31.34 20.02 8.40
N PRO A 732 -30.51 18.97 8.23
CA PRO A 732 -29.54 18.92 7.13
C PRO A 732 -30.24 19.04 5.76
N ASP A 733 -29.82 19.97 4.93
CA ASP A 733 -30.29 20.09 3.54
C ASP A 733 -29.70 18.96 2.69
N SER A 734 -30.55 18.12 2.11
CA SER A 734 -30.14 17.03 1.23
C SER A 734 -29.32 17.45 0.00
N ARG A 735 -29.36 18.71 -0.45
CA ARG A 735 -28.55 19.19 -1.59
C ARG A 735 -27.10 19.46 -1.20
N THR A 736 -26.86 19.89 0.04
CA THR A 736 -25.56 20.40 0.49
C THR A 736 -24.95 19.56 1.62
N GLY A 737 -25.77 18.75 2.31
CA GLY A 737 -25.43 18.03 3.54
C GLY A 737 -25.35 18.91 4.79
N ALA A 738 -25.52 20.23 4.65
CA ALA A 738 -25.33 21.20 5.73
C ALA A 738 -26.58 21.34 6.59
N GLY A 739 -26.42 21.42 7.91
CA GLY A 739 -27.50 21.71 8.86
C GLY A 739 -27.16 22.92 9.72
N SER A 740 -28.07 23.33 10.58
CA SER A 740 -27.80 24.36 11.59
C SER A 740 -27.26 23.72 12.86
N ARG A 741 -26.15 24.22 13.43
CA ARG A 741 -25.63 23.73 14.71
C ARG A 741 -26.56 24.18 15.84
N VAL A 742 -27.03 23.23 16.65
CA VAL A 742 -28.03 23.49 17.71
C VAL A 742 -27.68 22.93 19.07
N GLY A 743 -26.56 22.22 19.19
CA GLY A 743 -26.14 21.64 20.45
C GLY A 743 -24.92 20.74 20.34
N ARG A 744 -24.69 19.98 21.40
CA ARG A 744 -23.60 18.99 21.52
C ARG A 744 -24.09 17.70 22.16
N VAL A 745 -23.36 16.64 21.93
CA VAL A 745 -23.63 15.29 22.45
C VAL A 745 -22.35 14.75 23.06
N ASP A 746 -22.41 14.42 24.34
CA ASP A 746 -21.40 13.58 24.99
C ASP A 746 -21.79 12.12 24.76
N LEU A 747 -21.11 11.50 23.82
CA LEU A 747 -21.34 10.12 23.39
C LEU A 747 -20.94 9.09 24.47
N GLY A 748 -20.01 9.46 25.36
CA GLY A 748 -19.51 8.58 26.42
C GLY A 748 -20.58 8.30 27.45
N ILE A 749 -21.29 9.32 27.91
CA ILE A 749 -22.38 9.18 28.89
C ILE A 749 -23.79 9.27 28.27
N GLY A 750 -23.89 9.52 26.96
CA GLY A 750 -25.15 9.67 26.24
C GLY A 750 -25.92 10.93 26.63
N ARG A 751 -25.23 12.04 26.92
CA ARG A 751 -25.80 13.32 27.32
C ARG A 751 -25.95 14.24 26.11
N VAL A 752 -27.14 14.81 25.91
CA VAL A 752 -27.42 15.80 24.86
C VAL A 752 -27.64 17.14 25.52
N VAL A 753 -26.95 18.16 25.01
CA VAL A 753 -27.15 19.54 25.43
C VAL A 753 -27.58 20.37 24.22
N LEU A 754 -28.81 20.89 24.27
CA LEU A 754 -29.44 21.67 23.22
C LEU A 754 -29.37 23.16 23.57
N SER A 755 -28.67 23.93 22.73
CA SER A 755 -28.48 25.37 22.93
C SER A 755 -29.48 26.22 22.14
N ASP A 756 -30.02 25.70 21.02
CA ASP A 756 -31.11 26.32 20.27
C ASP A 756 -32.43 25.61 20.56
N LEU A 757 -33.31 26.28 21.30
CA LEU A 757 -34.60 25.75 21.75
C LEU A 757 -35.73 26.01 20.75
N ASN A 758 -35.46 26.68 19.62
CA ASN A 758 -36.49 27.15 18.70
C ASN A 758 -37.30 25.99 18.11
N GLY A 759 -38.60 25.94 18.44
CA GLY A 759 -39.52 24.93 17.94
C GLY A 759 -39.36 23.54 18.56
N PHE A 760 -38.53 23.40 19.59
CA PHE A 760 -38.35 22.12 20.29
C PHE A 760 -39.55 21.87 21.24
N THR A 761 -40.19 20.70 21.11
CA THR A 761 -41.35 20.29 21.90
C THR A 761 -40.99 19.29 23.01
N GLY A 762 -39.88 18.57 22.84
CA GLY A 762 -39.39 17.55 23.77
C GLY A 762 -39.91 16.14 23.49
N ASN A 763 -40.61 15.90 22.39
CA ASN A 763 -41.14 14.58 22.03
C ASN A 763 -40.27 13.94 20.94
N LEU A 764 -39.25 13.21 21.36
CA LEU A 764 -38.26 12.64 20.47
C LEU A 764 -38.74 11.30 19.90
N THR A 765 -38.46 11.06 18.62
CA THR A 765 -38.46 9.72 18.02
C THR A 765 -37.06 9.40 17.52
N LEU A 766 -36.37 8.46 18.16
CA LEU A 766 -35.05 8.01 17.73
C LEU A 766 -35.21 7.09 16.52
N LEU A 767 -34.73 7.58 15.36
CA LEU A 767 -34.75 6.87 14.09
C LEU A 767 -33.50 5.99 13.91
N SER A 768 -32.36 6.43 14.44
CA SER A 768 -31.09 5.71 14.45
C SER A 768 -30.31 6.11 15.70
N CYS A 769 -29.71 5.15 16.39
CA CYS A 769 -28.75 5.37 17.46
C CYS A 769 -28.18 4.03 17.85
N ALA A 770 -26.85 3.89 17.79
CA ALA A 770 -26.16 2.63 17.99
C ALA A 770 -25.12 2.76 19.10
N ARG A 771 -24.90 1.70 19.87
CA ARG A 771 -23.81 1.63 20.85
C ARG A 771 -23.10 0.27 20.82
N VAL A 772 -21.83 0.26 21.19
CA VAL A 772 -21.05 -0.99 21.31
C VAL A 772 -21.32 -1.64 22.65
N VAL A 773 -21.67 -2.93 22.65
CA VAL A 773 -21.93 -3.72 23.86
C VAL A 773 -20.74 -4.63 24.21
N THR A 774 -20.03 -5.15 23.22
CA THR A 774 -18.80 -5.97 23.40
C THR A 774 -17.84 -5.80 22.21
N ALA A 775 -16.54 -5.70 22.48
CA ALA A 775 -15.47 -5.90 21.48
C ALA A 775 -15.03 -7.37 21.51
N ALA A 776 -14.79 -8.01 20.36
CA ALA A 776 -14.26 -9.37 20.38
C ALA A 776 -12.74 -9.39 20.23
N PHE A 777 -12.18 -10.52 20.63
CA PHE A 777 -10.75 -10.73 20.79
C PHE A 777 -10.23 -11.73 19.77
N ALA A 778 -8.98 -11.56 19.32
CA ALA A 778 -8.32 -12.42 18.36
C ALA A 778 -7.35 -13.37 19.09
N ASN A 779 -7.41 -14.65 18.75
CA ASN A 779 -6.49 -15.67 19.26
C ASN A 779 -5.25 -15.82 18.37
N ALA A 780 -5.32 -15.32 17.13
CA ALA A 780 -4.21 -15.32 16.19
C ALA A 780 -4.27 -14.06 15.33
N LEU A 781 -3.11 -13.61 14.87
CA LEU A 781 -2.94 -12.46 14.01
C LEU A 781 -1.85 -12.74 12.96
N THR A 782 -2.20 -12.57 11.69
CA THR A 782 -1.29 -12.68 10.55
C THR A 782 -1.34 -11.40 9.73
N PHE A 783 -0.18 -10.79 9.51
CA PHE A 783 -0.05 -9.55 8.77
C PHE A 783 1.31 -9.49 8.07
N ARG A 784 1.48 -8.47 7.22
CA ARG A 784 2.76 -8.14 6.60
C ARG A 784 3.25 -6.79 7.08
N THR A 785 4.56 -6.58 7.10
CA THR A 785 5.16 -5.26 7.22
C THR A 785 5.03 -4.46 5.91
N PRO A 786 5.10 -3.11 5.95
CA PRO A 786 5.04 -2.24 4.76
C PRO A 786 6.19 -2.42 3.76
N GLY A 787 7.22 -3.18 4.11
CA GLY A 787 8.37 -3.48 3.25
C GLY A 787 9.12 -4.73 3.73
N SER A 788 10.03 -5.21 2.89
CA SER A 788 10.94 -6.32 3.17
C SER A 788 12.24 -6.15 2.37
N PRO A 789 13.39 -6.70 2.81
CA PRO A 789 13.57 -7.55 4.00
C PRO A 789 13.72 -6.77 5.31
N LEU A 790 13.37 -7.41 6.43
CA LEU A 790 13.57 -6.93 7.79
C LEU A 790 14.94 -7.32 8.32
N LYS A 791 15.52 -6.51 9.22
CA LYS A 791 16.71 -6.89 9.97
C LYS A 791 16.40 -8.04 10.92
N GLN A 792 17.21 -9.10 10.87
CA GLN A 792 17.05 -10.27 11.76
C GLN A 792 17.14 -9.88 13.25
N ALA A 793 16.41 -10.62 14.08
CA ALA A 793 16.37 -10.48 15.54
C ALA A 793 16.04 -9.06 16.06
N ASN A 794 15.28 -8.25 15.30
CA ASN A 794 14.91 -6.88 15.69
C ASN A 794 13.39 -6.66 15.81
N PHE A 795 12.58 -7.68 15.56
CA PHE A 795 11.13 -7.54 15.57
C PHE A 795 10.56 -7.67 17.00
N GLN A 796 9.65 -6.77 17.37
CA GLN A 796 8.92 -6.79 18.64
C GLN A 796 7.42 -6.58 18.40
N LEU A 797 6.58 -7.26 19.19
CA LEU A 797 5.11 -7.21 19.12
C LEU A 797 4.53 -7.00 20.51
N ILE A 798 3.65 -6.01 20.66
CA ILE A 798 2.94 -5.70 21.89
C ILE A 798 1.43 -5.66 21.60
N ALA A 799 0.60 -6.19 22.49
CA ALA A 799 -0.86 -6.12 22.41
C ALA A 799 -1.51 -6.13 23.80
N VAL A 800 -2.81 -5.82 23.88
CA VAL A 800 -3.62 -5.87 25.11
C VAL A 800 -4.57 -7.07 25.04
N ALA A 801 -4.52 -7.95 26.04
CA ALA A 801 -5.42 -9.09 26.21
C ALA A 801 -6.82 -8.68 26.70
N PHE A 802 -7.79 -9.58 26.59
CA PHE A 802 -9.17 -9.31 26.98
C PHE A 802 -9.39 -8.97 28.46
N ASP A 803 -8.48 -9.38 29.33
CA ASP A 803 -8.46 -9.09 30.76
C ASP A 803 -7.72 -7.78 31.11
N GLY A 804 -7.23 -7.05 30.09
CA GLY A 804 -6.47 -5.81 30.23
C GLY A 804 -4.96 -6.02 30.43
N SER A 805 -4.47 -7.26 30.48
CA SER A 805 -3.02 -7.54 30.59
C SER A 805 -2.27 -7.25 29.29
N LEU A 806 -1.01 -6.83 29.39
CA LEU A 806 -0.14 -6.65 28.22
C LEU A 806 0.46 -7.98 27.79
N VAL A 807 0.50 -8.19 26.49
CA VAL A 807 1.16 -9.31 25.81
C VAL A 807 2.36 -8.76 25.05
N ASN A 808 3.53 -9.36 25.21
CA ASN A 808 4.77 -8.92 24.56
C ASN A 808 5.56 -10.12 24.02
N ALA A 809 6.08 -9.99 22.80
CA ALA A 809 6.94 -10.98 22.16
C ALA A 809 8.01 -10.33 21.28
N SER A 810 9.13 -11.01 21.11
CA SER A 810 10.22 -10.61 20.21
C SER A 810 10.66 -11.77 19.34
N ALA A 811 11.08 -11.51 18.10
CA ALA A 811 11.63 -12.54 17.24
C ALA A 811 13.11 -12.82 17.56
N ASP A 812 13.50 -14.10 17.56
CA ASP A 812 14.90 -14.51 17.67
C ASP A 812 15.64 -14.45 16.32
N ALA A 813 16.84 -15.03 16.24
CA ALA A 813 17.66 -15.04 15.03
C ALA A 813 17.11 -15.96 13.92
N GLN A 814 16.29 -16.94 14.28
CA GLN A 814 15.61 -17.87 13.38
C GLN A 814 14.28 -17.29 12.89
N GLY A 815 13.81 -16.22 13.53
CA GLY A 815 12.53 -15.58 13.24
C GLY A 815 11.39 -16.12 14.10
N ASP A 816 11.65 -16.95 15.10
CA ASP A 816 10.63 -17.48 15.99
C ASP A 816 10.25 -16.43 17.04
N LEU A 817 8.95 -16.23 17.27
CA LEU A 817 8.45 -15.30 18.29
C LEU A 817 8.56 -15.92 19.68
N VAL A 818 9.31 -15.23 20.56
CA VAL A 818 9.53 -15.59 21.96
C VAL A 818 8.83 -14.57 22.85
N GLY A 819 7.86 -15.03 23.64
CA GLY A 819 7.10 -14.21 24.61
C GLY A 819 6.17 -15.06 25.47
N GLU A 820 5.82 -14.59 26.67
CA GLU A 820 4.92 -15.34 27.56
C GLU A 820 3.52 -15.44 26.93
N GLY A 821 3.09 -16.66 26.61
CA GLY A 821 1.79 -16.91 25.98
C GLY A 821 1.69 -16.44 24.52
N VAL A 822 2.82 -16.20 23.84
CA VAL A 822 2.87 -15.88 22.40
C VAL A 822 3.75 -16.91 21.69
N THR A 823 3.24 -17.44 20.58
CA THR A 823 3.99 -18.33 19.68
C THR A 823 3.77 -17.90 18.24
N GLY A 824 4.77 -18.05 17.38
CA GLY A 824 4.63 -17.67 15.98
C GLY A 824 5.97 -17.43 15.30
N THR A 825 5.94 -16.86 14.10
CA THR A 825 7.13 -16.65 13.28
C THR A 825 7.11 -15.31 12.55
N VAL A 826 8.31 -14.81 12.23
CA VAL A 826 8.59 -13.63 11.43
C VAL A 826 9.47 -14.06 10.26
N ASN A 827 8.91 -14.05 9.05
CA ASN A 827 9.70 -14.25 7.85
C ASN A 827 10.33 -12.91 7.45
N THR A 828 11.61 -12.71 7.77
CA THR A 828 12.32 -11.45 7.50
C THR A 828 12.45 -11.14 6.02
N ASN A 829 12.40 -12.14 5.13
CA ASN A 829 12.54 -11.95 3.70
C ASN A 829 11.25 -11.46 3.03
N THR A 830 10.09 -11.87 3.56
CA THR A 830 8.77 -11.49 3.02
C THR A 830 8.10 -10.38 3.85
N GLY A 831 8.54 -10.19 5.09
CA GLY A 831 7.92 -9.29 6.05
C GLY A 831 6.64 -9.85 6.70
N VAL A 832 6.33 -11.14 6.50
CA VAL A 832 5.14 -11.77 7.10
C VAL A 832 5.39 -12.09 8.57
N VAL A 833 4.40 -11.77 9.40
CA VAL A 833 4.35 -12.10 10.82
C VAL A 833 3.11 -12.93 11.08
N LYS A 834 3.29 -14.08 11.74
CA LYS A 834 2.21 -14.94 12.24
C LYS A 834 2.35 -15.03 13.74
N ALA A 835 1.33 -14.65 14.51
CA ALA A 835 1.34 -14.75 15.96
C ALA A 835 0.06 -15.44 16.46
N THR A 836 0.19 -16.30 17.46
CA THR A 836 -0.91 -16.92 18.20
C THR A 836 -0.74 -16.59 19.68
N PHE A 837 -1.86 -16.32 20.35
CA PHE A 837 -1.90 -15.82 21.71
C PHE A 837 -2.68 -16.79 22.60
N ALA A 838 -2.08 -17.15 23.74
CA ALA A 838 -2.72 -17.98 24.76
C ALA A 838 -3.94 -17.27 25.39
N LYS A 839 -3.86 -15.94 25.51
CA LYS A 839 -4.98 -15.08 25.87
C LYS A 839 -5.45 -14.31 24.64
N PRO A 840 -6.75 -14.34 24.30
CA PRO A 840 -7.31 -13.53 23.23
C PRO A 840 -6.95 -12.04 23.40
N ILE A 841 -6.48 -11.38 22.33
CA ILE A 841 -6.08 -9.96 22.33
C ILE A 841 -7.09 -9.06 21.61
N MET A 842 -7.14 -7.79 21.97
CA MET A 842 -7.81 -6.77 21.14
C MET A 842 -6.93 -6.52 19.91
N ALA A 843 -7.31 -7.02 18.73
CA ALA A 843 -6.47 -6.91 17.52
C ALA A 843 -6.05 -5.47 17.20
N SER A 844 -6.94 -4.49 17.41
CA SER A 844 -6.66 -3.06 17.21
C SER A 844 -5.60 -2.47 18.15
N SER A 845 -5.33 -3.14 19.28
CA SER A 845 -4.28 -2.77 20.23
C SER A 845 -2.89 -3.28 19.83
N ALA A 846 -2.81 -4.21 18.87
CA ALA A 846 -1.55 -4.81 18.49
C ALA A 846 -0.65 -3.79 17.76
N ARG A 847 0.57 -3.63 18.27
CA ARG A 847 1.61 -2.71 17.79
C ARG A 847 2.93 -3.46 17.64
N TYR A 848 3.74 -3.07 16.66
CA TYR A 848 5.05 -3.67 16.46
C TYR A 848 6.14 -2.64 16.19
N ASN A 849 7.37 -3.03 16.53
CA ASN A 849 8.60 -2.32 16.21
C ASN A 849 9.53 -3.25 15.41
N THR A 850 10.22 -2.71 14.42
CA THR A 850 11.26 -3.46 13.67
C THR A 850 12.16 -2.50 12.88
N VAL A 851 13.24 -3.03 12.29
CA VAL A 851 14.10 -2.31 11.36
C VAL A 851 13.92 -2.89 9.96
N LEU A 852 13.53 -2.04 9.01
CA LEU A 852 13.48 -2.35 7.60
C LEU A 852 14.81 -2.00 6.93
N LEU A 853 15.31 -2.88 6.05
CA LEU A 853 16.47 -2.60 5.22
C LEU A 853 16.01 -1.98 3.89
N THR A 854 16.45 -0.75 3.59
CA THR A 854 16.10 -0.04 2.34
C THR A 854 17.34 0.20 1.50
N ALA A 855 17.24 0.07 0.18
CA ALA A 855 18.38 0.38 -0.69
C ALA A 855 18.66 1.90 -0.66
N LEU A 856 19.90 2.27 -0.38
CA LEU A 856 20.40 3.64 -0.44
C LEU A 856 20.37 4.14 -1.89
N PRO A 857 19.97 5.41 -2.10
CA PRO A 857 19.96 6.00 -3.42
C PRO A 857 21.38 6.19 -3.94
N LEU A 858 21.75 5.40 -4.94
CA LEU A 858 22.98 5.57 -5.69
C LEU A 858 22.70 6.42 -6.95
N ASP A 859 23.65 7.28 -7.34
CA ASP A 859 23.50 8.19 -8.47
C ASP A 859 23.66 7.46 -9.81
N ALA A 860 22.61 7.42 -10.62
CA ALA A 860 22.57 6.74 -11.92
C ALA A 860 23.71 7.17 -12.86
N ALA A 861 24.11 8.45 -12.81
CA ALA A 861 25.21 8.96 -13.65
C ALA A 861 26.58 8.39 -13.26
N ARG A 862 26.74 7.96 -11.99
CA ARG A 862 27.99 7.39 -11.48
C ARG A 862 28.03 5.87 -11.60
N ILE A 863 26.89 5.21 -11.39
CA ILE A 863 26.79 3.75 -11.48
C ILE A 863 26.80 3.29 -12.94
N GLY A 864 26.20 4.06 -13.85
CA GLY A 864 26.06 3.72 -15.27
C GLY A 864 24.67 3.18 -15.67
N LEU A 865 23.78 2.96 -14.70
CA LEU A 865 22.40 2.49 -14.89
C LEU A 865 21.46 3.08 -13.82
N ASP A 866 20.21 3.40 -14.17
CA ASP A 866 19.22 3.97 -13.26
C ASP A 866 18.48 2.89 -12.44
N PRO A 867 18.67 2.84 -11.10
CA PRO A 867 18.08 1.82 -10.25
C PRO A 867 16.60 2.08 -9.90
N VAL A 868 16.00 3.20 -10.32
CA VAL A 868 14.63 3.58 -9.95
C VAL A 868 13.60 2.58 -10.48
N ARG A 869 13.80 2.12 -11.71
CA ARG A 869 12.91 1.14 -12.36
C ARG A 869 13.34 -0.29 -12.12
N LEU A 870 14.49 -0.52 -11.51
CA LEU A 870 14.96 -1.86 -11.16
C LEU A 870 14.38 -2.37 -9.83
N PRO A 871 14.46 -3.70 -9.59
CA PRO A 871 14.10 -4.31 -8.31
C PRO A 871 14.66 -3.57 -7.09
N ALA A 872 13.94 -3.62 -5.97
CA ALA A 872 14.31 -2.91 -4.75
C ALA A 872 15.68 -3.35 -4.19
N ASP A 873 16.03 -4.62 -4.38
CA ASP A 873 17.29 -5.23 -3.98
C ASP A 873 18.39 -5.16 -5.06
N GLY A 874 18.09 -4.61 -6.25
CA GLY A 874 19.03 -4.46 -7.35
C GLY A 874 19.43 -5.78 -8.03
N LYS A 875 18.69 -6.87 -7.81
CA LYS A 875 19.00 -8.19 -8.36
C LYS A 875 17.98 -8.64 -9.40
N VAL A 876 18.41 -9.44 -10.37
CA VAL A 876 17.57 -10.03 -11.41
C VAL A 876 17.65 -11.55 -11.39
N PRO A 877 16.58 -12.28 -11.74
CA PRO A 877 16.64 -13.73 -11.84
C PRO A 877 17.57 -14.14 -12.99
N ILE A 878 18.41 -15.15 -12.76
CA ILE A 878 19.32 -15.73 -13.77
C ILE A 878 18.91 -17.13 -14.22
N TYR A 879 17.81 -17.66 -13.67
CA TYR A 879 17.19 -18.92 -14.09
C TYR A 879 15.69 -18.69 -14.22
N GLN A 880 15.06 -19.29 -15.22
CA GLN A 880 13.61 -19.35 -15.40
C GLN A 880 13.17 -20.77 -15.80
N ASP A 881 11.91 -21.10 -15.52
CA ASP A 881 11.31 -22.37 -15.93
C ASP A 881 11.42 -22.54 -17.45
N GLY A 882 11.89 -23.71 -17.89
CA GLY A 882 12.15 -24.00 -19.30
C GLY A 882 13.50 -23.52 -19.83
N ASP A 883 14.35 -22.88 -19.02
CA ASP A 883 15.74 -22.63 -19.40
C ASP A 883 16.57 -23.93 -19.42
N THR A 884 17.60 -23.97 -20.24
CA THR A 884 18.61 -25.02 -20.18
C THR A 884 19.74 -24.62 -19.25
N LEU A 885 20.11 -25.52 -18.35
CA LEU A 885 21.18 -25.34 -17.39
C LEU A 885 22.32 -26.30 -17.67
N VAL A 886 23.54 -25.88 -17.36
CA VAL A 886 24.74 -26.73 -17.36
C VAL A 886 25.34 -26.70 -15.97
N LEU A 887 25.35 -27.85 -15.29
CA LEU A 887 26.17 -28.06 -14.10
C LEU A 887 27.59 -28.40 -14.57
N SER A 888 28.60 -27.77 -14.00
CA SER A 888 30.00 -28.01 -14.37
C SER A 888 30.88 -28.13 -13.13
N HIS A 889 31.69 -29.19 -13.07
CA HIS A 889 32.68 -29.40 -12.01
C HIS A 889 34.05 -29.69 -12.62
N THR A 890 35.01 -28.81 -12.34
CA THR A 890 36.40 -28.95 -12.81
C THR A 890 37.27 -29.46 -11.68
N ALA A 891 37.85 -30.64 -11.87
CA ALA A 891 38.81 -31.24 -10.95
C ALA A 891 40.23 -31.10 -11.51
N SER A 892 41.21 -31.02 -10.63
CA SER A 892 42.62 -30.92 -11.04
C SER A 892 43.52 -31.73 -10.13
N GLN A 893 44.55 -32.33 -10.72
CA GLN A 893 45.53 -33.16 -10.04
C GLN A 893 46.93 -32.86 -10.57
N VAL A 894 47.89 -32.59 -9.67
CA VAL A 894 49.30 -32.47 -10.07
C VAL A 894 49.85 -33.86 -10.41
N VAL A 895 50.34 -34.03 -11.63
CA VAL A 895 50.84 -35.32 -12.16
C VAL A 895 52.36 -35.32 -12.39
N GLY A 896 53.06 -34.23 -12.07
CA GLY A 896 54.52 -34.15 -12.23
C GLY A 896 54.91 -34.04 -13.70
N GLU A 897 55.93 -34.80 -14.12
CA GLU A 897 56.32 -34.91 -15.54
C GLU A 897 56.16 -36.38 -15.97
N PRO A 898 54.94 -36.82 -16.35
CA PRO A 898 54.71 -38.21 -16.70
C PRO A 898 55.56 -38.64 -17.90
N ALA A 899 56.00 -39.90 -17.92
CA ALA A 899 56.71 -40.44 -19.07
C ALA A 899 55.82 -40.44 -20.33
N GLY A 900 56.43 -40.33 -21.52
CA GLY A 900 55.70 -40.47 -22.78
C GLY A 900 54.99 -41.84 -22.84
N GLY A 901 53.72 -41.87 -23.27
CA GLY A 901 52.86 -43.05 -23.22
C GLY A 901 52.12 -43.25 -21.90
N ALA A 902 52.32 -42.40 -20.88
CA ALA A 902 51.57 -42.48 -19.64
C ALA A 902 50.07 -42.21 -19.87
N VAL A 903 49.23 -43.04 -19.25
CA VAL A 903 47.78 -42.88 -19.20
C VAL A 903 47.43 -42.21 -17.88
N LEU A 904 46.73 -41.08 -17.96
CA LEU A 904 46.20 -40.32 -16.83
C LEU A 904 44.70 -40.57 -16.74
N ASP A 905 44.25 -40.95 -15.55
CA ASP A 905 42.85 -41.27 -15.27
C ASP A 905 42.21 -40.14 -14.47
N ALA A 906 41.06 -39.65 -14.93
CA ALA A 906 40.29 -38.60 -14.28
C ALA A 906 39.53 -39.08 -13.04
N GLY A 907 39.36 -40.39 -12.88
CA GLY A 907 38.52 -41.02 -11.86
C GLY A 907 37.02 -40.90 -12.14
N ARG A 908 36.64 -40.47 -13.35
CA ARG A 908 35.25 -40.23 -13.77
C ARG A 908 35.11 -40.36 -15.30
N ASP A 909 33.98 -40.90 -15.73
CA ASP A 909 33.59 -41.11 -17.14
C ASP A 909 32.85 -39.90 -17.72
N TYR A 910 32.62 -39.89 -19.03
CA TYR A 910 31.89 -38.84 -19.77
C TYR A 910 32.39 -37.42 -19.47
N VAL A 911 33.70 -37.23 -19.56
CA VAL A 911 34.35 -35.95 -19.28
C VAL A 911 34.18 -34.99 -20.47
N ALA A 912 33.72 -33.77 -20.19
CA ALA A 912 33.48 -32.74 -21.21
C ALA A 912 34.79 -32.15 -21.79
N ASP A 913 35.86 -32.04 -21.01
CA ASP A 913 37.15 -31.49 -21.45
C ASP A 913 38.33 -32.05 -20.64
N PHE A 914 39.47 -32.21 -21.32
CA PHE A 914 40.75 -32.64 -20.76
C PHE A 914 41.88 -31.71 -21.15
N TYR A 915 42.75 -31.41 -20.19
CA TYR A 915 43.99 -30.72 -20.50
C TYR A 915 45.06 -30.85 -19.43
N LEU A 916 46.30 -30.62 -19.87
CA LEU A 916 47.47 -30.51 -19.00
C LEU A 916 47.96 -29.07 -18.98
N VAL A 917 48.17 -28.53 -17.78
CA VAL A 917 48.72 -27.18 -17.58
C VAL A 917 50.07 -27.28 -16.88
N GLY A 918 51.09 -26.63 -17.41
CA GLY A 918 52.39 -26.52 -16.73
C GLY A 918 52.35 -25.55 -15.55
N ALA A 919 53.37 -25.61 -14.69
CA ALA A 919 53.57 -24.69 -13.57
C ALA A 919 53.69 -23.22 -13.99
N ASN A 920 54.00 -22.95 -15.27
CA ASN A 920 54.00 -21.61 -15.86
C ASN A 920 52.62 -21.17 -16.40
N GLY A 921 51.56 -21.95 -16.16
CA GLY A 921 50.18 -21.65 -16.58
C GLY A 921 49.89 -21.95 -18.06
N LYS A 922 50.82 -22.51 -18.82
CA LYS A 922 50.65 -22.83 -20.25
C LYS A 922 50.01 -24.20 -20.44
N ARG A 923 49.00 -24.30 -21.31
CA ARG A 923 48.36 -25.58 -21.69
C ARG A 923 49.27 -26.35 -22.65
N LEU A 924 49.48 -27.63 -22.38
CA LEU A 924 50.18 -28.54 -23.30
C LEU A 924 49.39 -28.67 -24.60
N ALA A 925 50.07 -28.61 -25.75
CA ALA A 925 49.40 -28.69 -27.05
C ALA A 925 48.56 -29.98 -27.16
N PRO A 926 47.28 -29.94 -27.58
CA PRO A 926 46.45 -31.14 -27.75
C PRO A 926 47.02 -32.16 -28.72
N SER A 927 47.89 -31.75 -29.66
CA SER A 927 48.60 -32.66 -30.57
C SER A 927 49.60 -33.60 -29.86
N GLN A 928 49.88 -33.37 -28.58
CA GLN A 928 50.83 -34.14 -27.78
C GLN A 928 50.20 -35.24 -26.92
N TYR A 929 48.88 -35.41 -26.98
CA TYR A 929 48.17 -36.46 -26.26
C TYR A 929 46.89 -36.89 -27.02
N THR A 930 46.33 -38.02 -26.63
CA THR A 930 45.03 -38.52 -27.12
C THR A 930 44.04 -38.59 -25.95
N GLU A 931 42.81 -38.15 -26.19
CA GLU A 931 41.73 -38.12 -25.22
C GLU A 931 40.73 -39.25 -25.48
N ASP A 932 40.34 -39.99 -24.44
CA ASP A 932 39.15 -40.85 -24.40
C ASP A 932 38.20 -40.28 -23.35
N ARG A 933 37.28 -39.44 -23.83
CA ARG A 933 36.33 -38.69 -22.98
C ARG A 933 35.25 -39.57 -22.36
N ASP A 934 34.87 -40.64 -23.04
CA ASP A 934 33.85 -41.57 -22.54
C ASP A 934 34.39 -42.35 -21.35
N SER A 935 35.62 -42.87 -21.43
CA SER A 935 36.22 -43.63 -20.33
C SER A 935 36.96 -42.79 -19.28
N GLY A 936 37.19 -41.51 -19.56
CA GLY A 936 37.83 -40.61 -18.62
C GLY A 936 39.37 -40.60 -18.66
N LEU A 937 39.98 -41.04 -19.77
CA LEU A 937 41.41 -41.30 -19.88
C LEU A 937 42.12 -40.34 -20.86
N LEU A 938 43.29 -39.83 -20.47
CA LEU A 938 44.20 -39.08 -21.35
C LEU A 938 45.51 -39.83 -21.49
N THR A 939 45.95 -40.12 -22.72
CA THR A 939 47.24 -40.79 -22.99
C THR A 939 48.22 -39.82 -23.62
N LEU A 940 49.38 -39.61 -22.99
CA LEU A 940 50.46 -38.80 -23.55
C LEU A 940 51.14 -39.50 -24.73
N ASN A 941 51.46 -38.76 -25.78
CA ASN A 941 52.23 -39.31 -26.90
C ASN A 941 53.65 -39.66 -26.43
N ALA A 942 54.22 -40.75 -26.97
CA ALA A 942 55.51 -41.29 -26.53
C ALA A 942 56.69 -40.31 -26.59
N GLY A 943 56.60 -39.26 -27.42
CA GLY A 943 57.64 -38.24 -27.61
C GLY A 943 57.15 -36.81 -27.45
N TYR A 944 56.19 -36.54 -26.56
CA TYR A 944 55.76 -35.16 -26.29
C TYR A 944 56.93 -34.29 -25.79
N SER A 945 56.87 -33.00 -26.10
CA SER A 945 57.99 -32.07 -26.01
C SER A 945 57.72 -30.83 -25.15
N LEU A 946 56.74 -30.89 -24.24
CA LEU A 946 56.40 -29.83 -23.29
C LEU A 946 56.28 -28.45 -23.95
N VAL A 947 55.52 -28.37 -25.04
CA VAL A 947 55.22 -27.11 -25.73
C VAL A 947 53.71 -26.84 -25.77
N ASP A 948 53.32 -25.58 -25.86
CA ASP A 948 51.93 -25.19 -26.15
C ASP A 948 51.64 -25.18 -27.66
N ASP A 949 50.42 -24.84 -28.04
CA ASP A 949 49.97 -24.79 -29.45
C ASP A 949 50.71 -23.76 -30.32
N THR A 950 51.43 -22.83 -29.70
CA THR A 950 52.26 -21.82 -30.38
C THR A 950 53.74 -22.22 -30.44
N GLY A 951 54.10 -23.37 -29.86
CA GLY A 951 55.47 -23.85 -29.73
C GLY A 951 56.24 -23.23 -28.56
N ALA A 952 55.58 -22.49 -27.66
CA ALA A 952 56.22 -21.95 -26.47
C ALA A 952 56.37 -23.02 -25.38
N ALA A 953 57.40 -22.90 -24.54
CA ALA A 953 57.70 -23.90 -23.52
C ALA A 953 56.62 -23.97 -22.42
N VAL A 954 56.21 -25.19 -22.07
CA VAL A 954 55.38 -25.55 -20.91
C VAL A 954 56.31 -26.11 -19.84
N THR A 955 56.17 -25.67 -18.59
CA THR A 955 57.09 -26.06 -17.51
C THR A 955 56.46 -27.10 -16.59
N ALA A 956 57.16 -28.21 -16.32
CA ALA A 956 56.74 -29.18 -15.30
C ALA A 956 56.86 -28.59 -13.87
N PRO A 957 56.12 -29.10 -12.87
CA PRO A 957 55.14 -30.17 -12.95
C PRO A 957 53.89 -29.77 -13.75
N LEU A 958 53.33 -30.75 -14.47
CA LEU A 958 52.05 -30.67 -15.13
C LEU A 958 50.92 -30.92 -14.12
N THR A 959 49.82 -30.20 -14.30
CA THR A 959 48.55 -30.40 -13.63
C THR A 959 47.56 -30.94 -14.65
N PHE A 960 47.04 -32.14 -14.40
CA PHE A 960 45.96 -32.73 -15.16
C PHE A 960 44.63 -32.13 -14.70
N VAL A 961 43.94 -31.47 -15.61
CA VAL A 961 42.66 -30.83 -15.37
C VAL A 961 41.61 -31.53 -16.22
N ASN A 962 40.48 -31.83 -15.60
CA ASN A 962 39.36 -32.49 -16.25
C ASN A 962 38.05 -31.85 -15.78
N ARG A 963 37.02 -31.84 -16.63
CA ARG A 963 35.71 -31.24 -16.32
C ARG A 963 34.57 -32.16 -16.72
N ILE A 964 33.67 -32.46 -15.80
CA ILE A 964 32.37 -33.08 -16.11
C ILE A 964 31.30 -32.01 -16.22
N GLU A 965 30.28 -32.31 -17.03
CA GLU A 965 29.12 -31.45 -17.18
C GLU A 965 27.83 -32.24 -17.29
N HIS A 966 26.75 -31.64 -16.81
CA HIS A 966 25.41 -32.17 -16.95
C HIS A 966 24.50 -31.06 -17.47
N MET A 967 24.03 -31.21 -18.71
CA MET A 967 23.08 -30.29 -19.32
C MET A 967 21.67 -30.84 -19.15
N SER A 968 20.76 -30.07 -18.55
CA SER A 968 19.35 -30.45 -18.42
C SER A 968 18.43 -29.24 -18.50
N LEU A 969 17.18 -29.47 -18.85
CA LEU A 969 16.12 -28.46 -18.79
C LEU A 969 15.72 -28.25 -17.32
N VAL A 970 15.53 -27.01 -16.90
CA VAL A 970 14.95 -26.72 -15.58
C VAL A 970 13.43 -26.71 -15.67
N LEU A 971 12.79 -27.54 -14.85
CA LEU A 971 11.34 -27.69 -14.79
C LEU A 971 10.70 -26.70 -13.80
N ASP A 972 11.44 -26.32 -12.75
CA ASP A 972 10.98 -25.40 -11.71
C ASP A 972 12.17 -24.69 -11.06
N VAL A 973 12.08 -23.37 -10.94
CA VAL A 973 13.07 -22.50 -10.28
C VAL A 973 12.47 -21.87 -9.02
N GLN A 974 13.10 -22.12 -7.87
CA GLN A 974 12.65 -21.60 -6.58
C GLN A 974 13.55 -20.49 -6.05
N ILE A 975 12.94 -19.47 -5.42
CA ILE A 975 13.66 -18.35 -4.77
C ILE A 975 14.63 -18.85 -3.69
N SER A 976 14.31 -19.99 -3.07
CA SER A 976 15.14 -20.69 -2.07
C SER A 976 16.52 -21.08 -2.60
N GLY A 977 16.69 -21.19 -3.92
CA GLY A 977 17.86 -21.78 -4.56
C GLY A 977 17.60 -23.15 -5.18
N ASP A 978 16.44 -23.78 -4.93
CA ASP A 978 16.17 -25.13 -5.44
C ASP A 978 15.78 -25.09 -6.93
N LEU A 979 16.41 -25.93 -7.73
CA LEU A 979 16.21 -26.09 -9.17
C LEU A 979 15.83 -27.55 -9.45
N THR A 980 14.68 -27.77 -10.09
CA THR A 980 14.24 -29.11 -10.51
C THR A 980 14.72 -29.39 -11.93
N LEU A 981 15.47 -30.46 -12.13
CA LEU A 981 16.02 -30.88 -13.41
C LEU A 981 15.05 -31.83 -14.12
N ALA A 982 15.05 -31.82 -15.45
CA ALA A 982 14.27 -32.74 -16.26
C ALA A 982 14.86 -34.16 -16.26
N ASP A 983 16.18 -34.26 -16.15
CA ASP A 983 16.93 -35.51 -16.15
C ASP A 983 17.70 -35.68 -14.84
N PRO A 984 17.81 -36.93 -14.32
CA PRO A 984 18.57 -37.18 -13.11
C PRO A 984 20.07 -37.04 -13.36
N LEU A 985 20.80 -36.58 -12.33
CA LEU A 985 22.26 -36.47 -12.40
C LEU A 985 22.93 -37.84 -12.59
N VAL A 986 24.03 -37.86 -13.35
CA VAL A 986 24.83 -39.08 -13.63
C VAL A 986 26.08 -39.16 -12.74
N HIS A 987 26.64 -38.01 -12.39
CA HIS A 987 27.84 -37.88 -11.54
C HIS A 987 27.54 -37.20 -10.21
N ASP A 988 28.47 -37.32 -9.27
CA ASP A 988 28.48 -36.49 -8.07
C ASP A 988 29.00 -35.08 -8.38
N TYR A 989 28.36 -34.09 -7.75
CA TYR A 989 28.71 -32.68 -7.90
C TYR A 989 28.94 -32.06 -6.50
N PRO A 990 30.19 -31.78 -6.11
CA PRO A 990 30.51 -31.21 -4.80
C PRO A 990 29.98 -29.77 -4.62
N ALA A 991 29.46 -29.46 -3.44
CA ALA A 991 29.07 -28.09 -3.05
C ALA A 991 30.26 -27.13 -3.08
N GLY A 992 30.02 -25.88 -3.47
CA GLY A 992 31.04 -24.82 -3.50
C GLY A 992 32.07 -24.92 -4.62
N GLU A 993 32.27 -26.11 -5.20
CA GLU A 993 33.16 -26.33 -6.35
C GLU A 993 32.40 -26.40 -7.68
N THR A 994 31.15 -26.87 -7.65
CA THR A 994 30.29 -26.98 -8.83
C THR A 994 29.63 -25.65 -9.15
N MET A 995 29.67 -25.27 -10.43
CA MET A 995 28.97 -24.11 -10.98
C MET A 995 27.76 -24.56 -11.78
N VAL A 996 26.61 -23.90 -11.56
CA VAL A 996 25.37 -24.12 -12.33
C VAL A 996 25.13 -22.90 -13.20
N SER A 997 25.19 -23.06 -14.52
CA SER A 997 25.10 -21.97 -15.49
C SER A 997 23.81 -22.06 -16.29
N SER A 998 23.12 -20.94 -16.47
CA SER A 998 22.00 -20.84 -17.41
C SER A 998 22.50 -20.56 -18.83
N CYS A 999 21.95 -21.24 -19.82
CA CYS A 999 22.39 -21.12 -21.21
C CYS A 999 21.53 -20.13 -22.01
N LEU A 1000 22.18 -19.13 -22.60
CA LEU A 1000 21.60 -18.27 -23.62
C LEU A 1000 21.65 -18.99 -24.98
N GLN A 1001 20.51 -19.46 -25.46
CA GLN A 1001 20.42 -20.27 -26.68
C GLN A 1001 20.20 -19.44 -27.94
N PHE A 1002 20.88 -19.81 -29.02
CA PHE A 1002 20.76 -19.21 -30.36
C PHE A 1002 20.30 -20.20 -31.44
N GLY A 1003 20.12 -21.48 -31.07
CA GLY A 1003 19.74 -22.55 -32.00
C GLY A 1003 20.87 -22.87 -32.98
N ASP A 1004 20.53 -23.47 -34.12
CA ASP A 1004 21.53 -23.77 -35.15
C ASP A 1004 22.02 -22.47 -35.82
N ARG A 1005 23.33 -22.34 -35.99
CA ARG A 1005 23.95 -21.15 -36.56
C ARG A 1005 24.80 -21.51 -37.76
N PHE A 1006 24.53 -20.83 -38.87
CA PHE A 1006 25.32 -20.86 -40.10
C PHE A 1006 25.00 -19.60 -40.88
N ALA A 1007 25.93 -19.17 -41.74
CA ALA A 1007 25.69 -18.09 -42.67
C ALA A 1007 24.57 -18.48 -43.63
N SER A 1008 23.59 -17.60 -43.85
CA SER A 1008 22.52 -17.86 -44.80
C SER A 1008 22.10 -16.59 -45.54
N TRP A 1009 21.23 -16.75 -46.53
CA TRP A 1009 20.69 -15.64 -47.30
C TRP A 1009 19.20 -15.83 -47.58
N ALA A 1010 18.47 -14.71 -47.68
CA ALA A 1010 17.03 -14.69 -47.86
C ALA A 1010 16.57 -13.39 -48.54
N ASN A 1011 15.25 -13.23 -48.67
CA ASN A 1011 14.59 -12.01 -49.17
C ASN A 1011 15.15 -11.51 -50.51
N ASN A 1012 15.47 -12.44 -51.41
CA ASN A 1012 16.01 -12.12 -52.72
C ASN A 1012 14.90 -11.72 -53.70
N PHE A 1013 15.04 -10.56 -54.32
CA PHE A 1013 14.12 -10.09 -55.36
C PHE A 1013 14.77 -9.02 -56.23
N VAL A 1014 14.10 -8.68 -57.32
CA VAL A 1014 14.48 -7.58 -58.20
C VAL A 1014 13.39 -6.52 -58.20
N GLN A 1015 13.76 -5.26 -58.37
CA GLN A 1015 12.80 -4.16 -58.43
C GLN A 1015 13.22 -3.07 -59.40
N GLN A 1016 12.24 -2.31 -59.88
CA GLN A 1016 12.42 -1.33 -60.97
C GLN A 1016 13.25 -0.10 -60.58
N SER A 1017 13.20 0.32 -59.31
CA SER A 1017 13.79 1.60 -58.93
C SER A 1017 14.43 1.60 -57.55
N TRP A 1018 15.57 2.30 -57.44
CA TRP A 1018 16.19 2.70 -56.19
C TRP A 1018 15.86 4.17 -55.89
N ASN A 1019 15.43 4.47 -54.67
CA ASN A 1019 15.26 5.84 -54.22
C ASN A 1019 16.48 6.27 -53.40
N SER A 1020 17.40 7.03 -54.01
CA SER A 1020 18.62 7.46 -53.33
C SER A 1020 18.39 8.48 -52.20
N ALA A 1021 17.26 9.20 -52.20
CA ALA A 1021 16.92 10.18 -51.17
C ALA A 1021 16.21 9.55 -49.96
N SER A 1022 15.49 8.47 -50.18
CA SER A 1022 14.88 7.65 -49.12
C SER A 1022 14.95 6.17 -49.52
N PRO A 1023 16.12 5.52 -49.29
CA PRO A 1023 16.37 4.14 -49.70
C PRO A 1023 15.29 3.17 -49.21
N ASN A 1024 14.68 2.46 -50.16
CA ASN A 1024 13.56 1.56 -49.92
C ASN A 1024 14.03 0.17 -49.43
N TRP A 1025 14.53 0.10 -48.20
CA TRP A 1025 15.06 -1.12 -47.56
C TRP A 1025 14.03 -2.20 -47.19
N GLY A 1026 12.78 -2.09 -47.65
CA GLY A 1026 11.75 -3.11 -47.40
C GLY A 1026 12.11 -4.49 -47.95
N SER A 1027 11.41 -5.52 -47.45
CA SER A 1027 11.60 -6.94 -47.83
C SER A 1027 10.72 -7.38 -49.00
N ALA A 1028 10.15 -6.43 -49.74
CA ALA A 1028 9.29 -6.67 -50.90
C ALA A 1028 9.64 -5.68 -52.03
N PRO A 1029 9.49 -6.08 -53.31
CA PRO A 1029 9.82 -5.23 -54.44
C PRO A 1029 8.94 -3.98 -54.49
N VAL A 1030 9.57 -2.83 -54.77
CA VAL A 1030 8.89 -1.54 -54.93
C VAL A 1030 8.97 -1.07 -56.39
N GLY A 1031 7.82 -0.74 -56.97
CA GLY A 1031 7.70 -0.31 -58.38
C GLY A 1031 6.99 -1.34 -59.26
N GLY A 1032 6.99 -1.13 -60.57
CA GLY A 1032 6.44 -2.09 -61.54
C GLY A 1032 7.32 -3.33 -61.69
N ALA A 1033 6.76 -4.41 -62.24
CA ALA A 1033 7.53 -5.60 -62.57
C ALA A 1033 8.56 -5.30 -63.67
N ILE A 1034 9.75 -5.90 -63.56
CA ILE A 1034 10.79 -5.83 -64.59
C ILE A 1034 11.03 -7.23 -65.18
N SER A 1035 11.45 -7.27 -66.45
CA SER A 1035 11.75 -8.53 -67.15
C SER A 1035 13.13 -9.09 -66.82
N ALA A 1036 14.07 -8.24 -66.39
CA ALA A 1036 15.40 -8.66 -65.95
C ALA A 1036 15.33 -9.35 -64.59
N ASN A 1037 16.06 -10.44 -64.43
CA ASN A 1037 16.13 -11.18 -63.17
C ASN A 1037 17.52 -11.82 -62.99
N TYR A 1038 17.83 -12.23 -61.76
CA TYR A 1038 18.97 -13.06 -61.46
C TYR A 1038 18.49 -14.51 -61.27
N ASN A 1039 19.19 -15.49 -61.86
CA ASN A 1039 18.84 -16.90 -61.77
C ASN A 1039 19.34 -17.49 -60.44
N TRP A 1040 18.58 -17.25 -59.37
CA TRP A 1040 18.88 -17.74 -58.02
C TRP A 1040 18.85 -19.27 -57.89
N ALA A 1041 18.20 -19.98 -58.83
CA ALA A 1041 18.04 -21.43 -58.75
C ALA A 1041 19.31 -22.17 -59.20
N ASP A 1042 19.86 -21.79 -60.34
CA ASP A 1042 21.07 -22.44 -60.88
C ASP A 1042 22.37 -21.78 -60.39
N HIS A 1043 22.30 -20.50 -59.98
CA HIS A 1043 23.44 -19.73 -59.50
C HIS A 1043 23.15 -19.07 -58.13
N PRO A 1044 22.87 -19.84 -57.07
CA PRO A 1044 22.50 -19.30 -55.76
C PRO A 1044 23.61 -18.41 -55.17
N LEU A 1045 23.23 -17.51 -54.28
CA LEU A 1045 24.20 -16.71 -53.53
C LEU A 1045 25.06 -17.64 -52.67
N GLN A 1046 26.38 -17.50 -52.76
CA GLN A 1046 27.32 -18.26 -51.93
C GLN A 1046 27.73 -17.39 -50.73
N VAL A 1047 27.65 -17.96 -49.54
CA VAL A 1047 28.04 -17.32 -48.28
C VAL A 1047 28.89 -18.27 -47.45
N THR A 1048 29.72 -17.72 -46.57
CA THR A 1048 30.57 -18.49 -45.66
C THR A 1048 30.40 -17.96 -44.24
N ASP A 1049 30.59 -18.81 -43.24
CA ASP A 1049 30.42 -18.46 -41.83
C ASP A 1049 31.38 -17.35 -41.39
N ARG A 1050 32.60 -17.35 -41.95
CA ARG A 1050 33.61 -16.32 -41.71
C ARG A 1050 33.37 -15.02 -42.49
N GLY A 1051 32.78 -15.10 -43.69
CA GLY A 1051 32.61 -13.94 -44.57
C GLY A 1051 31.33 -13.15 -44.32
N ALA A 1052 30.21 -13.85 -44.12
CA ALA A 1052 28.88 -13.28 -44.07
C ALA A 1052 28.64 -12.42 -42.83
N VAL A 1053 27.77 -11.42 -42.98
CA VAL A 1053 27.35 -10.52 -41.91
C VAL A 1053 25.84 -10.33 -41.97
N ASP A 1054 25.21 -9.97 -40.86
CA ASP A 1054 23.81 -9.56 -40.85
C ASP A 1054 23.67 -8.21 -41.56
N GLU A 1055 23.18 -8.21 -42.79
CA GLU A 1055 23.10 -7.02 -43.64
C GLU A 1055 22.04 -7.17 -44.74
N GLN A 1056 21.48 -6.04 -45.16
CA GLN A 1056 20.61 -5.94 -46.33
C GLN A 1056 21.40 -5.34 -47.49
N TRP A 1057 21.39 -6.03 -48.63
CA TRP A 1057 22.20 -5.67 -49.80
C TRP A 1057 21.34 -5.16 -50.95
N ALA A 1058 21.89 -4.20 -51.70
CA ALA A 1058 21.32 -3.64 -52.91
C ALA A 1058 22.37 -3.49 -54.00
N LEU A 1059 22.19 -4.19 -55.13
CA LEU A 1059 22.96 -3.98 -56.35
C LEU A 1059 22.17 -3.02 -57.23
N VAL A 1060 22.53 -1.74 -57.20
CA VAL A 1060 21.85 -0.67 -57.94
C VAL A 1060 22.53 -0.47 -59.29
N PHE A 1061 21.83 -0.80 -60.37
CA PHE A 1061 22.36 -0.67 -61.73
C PHE A 1061 22.60 0.79 -62.10
N THR A 1062 23.81 1.09 -62.57
CA THR A 1062 24.21 2.41 -63.08
C THR A 1062 24.03 2.53 -64.59
N GLY A 1063 23.79 1.41 -65.27
CA GLY A 1063 23.55 1.31 -66.71
C GLY A 1063 22.96 -0.06 -67.06
N THR A 1064 23.21 -0.56 -68.27
CA THR A 1064 22.71 -1.87 -68.73
C THR A 1064 23.59 -3.05 -68.33
N SER A 1065 24.85 -2.81 -67.94
CA SER A 1065 25.83 -3.86 -67.66
C SER A 1065 26.68 -3.64 -66.40
N THR A 1066 26.45 -2.54 -65.67
CA THR A 1066 27.22 -2.16 -64.48
C THR A 1066 26.29 -1.79 -63.33
N TYR A 1067 26.73 -2.08 -62.11
CA TYR A 1067 25.98 -1.82 -60.89
C TYR A 1067 26.90 -1.47 -59.71
N ASN A 1068 26.31 -0.82 -58.71
CA ASN A 1068 26.93 -0.47 -57.44
C ASN A 1068 26.37 -1.36 -56.33
N VAL A 1069 27.23 -1.89 -55.46
CA VAL A 1069 26.87 -2.76 -54.34
C VAL A 1069 26.80 -1.94 -53.07
N ILE A 1070 25.61 -1.83 -52.50
CA ILE A 1070 25.31 -0.99 -51.34
C ILE A 1070 24.78 -1.88 -50.22
N GLY A 1071 25.40 -1.81 -49.03
CA GLY A 1071 24.85 -2.37 -47.80
C GLY A 1071 24.10 -1.31 -46.99
N LYS A 1072 23.03 -1.66 -46.29
CA LYS A 1072 22.23 -0.71 -45.50
C LYS A 1072 23.05 -0.03 -44.41
N THR A 1073 23.90 -0.77 -43.71
CA THR A 1073 24.74 -0.22 -42.64
C THR A 1073 26.12 0.22 -43.14
N ARG A 1074 26.54 -0.27 -44.32
CA ARG A 1074 27.91 -0.09 -44.85
C ARG A 1074 28.04 0.89 -46.02
N GLY A 1075 26.94 1.28 -46.65
CA GLY A 1075 26.98 2.13 -47.85
C GLY A 1075 27.56 1.39 -49.06
N LEU A 1076 28.12 2.15 -50.01
CA LEU A 1076 28.75 1.59 -51.22
C LEU A 1076 30.04 0.83 -50.86
N ILE A 1077 30.05 -0.48 -51.08
CA ILE A 1077 31.19 -1.34 -50.73
C ILE A 1077 31.96 -1.83 -51.96
N ALA A 1078 31.34 -1.87 -53.14
CA ALA A 1078 31.94 -2.31 -54.38
C ALA A 1078 31.14 -1.83 -55.60
N SER A 1079 31.70 -1.98 -56.79
CA SER A 1079 30.99 -1.88 -58.06
C SER A 1079 31.28 -3.15 -58.87
N GLY A 1080 30.32 -3.58 -59.68
CA GLY A 1080 30.41 -4.81 -60.46
C GLY A 1080 29.85 -4.67 -61.86
N ASN A 1081 29.94 -5.76 -62.62
CA ASN A 1081 29.44 -5.88 -63.98
C ASN A 1081 28.85 -7.28 -64.22
N LEU A 1082 28.27 -7.51 -65.39
CA LEU A 1082 27.62 -8.78 -65.75
C LEU A 1082 28.58 -9.86 -66.30
N THR A 1083 29.89 -9.63 -66.32
CA THR A 1083 30.90 -10.52 -66.94
C THR A 1083 31.94 -11.07 -65.96
N THR A 1084 31.97 -10.58 -64.72
CA THR A 1084 32.90 -11.01 -63.67
C THR A 1084 32.13 -11.29 -62.39
N ASP A 1085 32.44 -12.41 -61.73
CA ASP A 1085 31.81 -12.77 -60.46
C ASP A 1085 32.02 -11.67 -59.42
N LEU A 1086 30.98 -11.41 -58.63
CA LEU A 1086 30.99 -10.39 -57.60
C LEU A 1086 31.31 -11.03 -56.26
N ALA A 1087 32.50 -10.74 -55.73
CA ALA A 1087 32.98 -11.26 -54.44
C ALA A 1087 33.58 -10.13 -53.57
N PRO A 1088 32.79 -9.16 -53.08
CA PRO A 1088 33.30 -8.05 -52.27
C PRO A 1088 33.88 -8.57 -50.95
N LEU A 1089 35.15 -8.25 -50.68
CA LEU A 1089 35.85 -8.71 -49.49
C LEU A 1089 35.31 -8.06 -48.21
N ASN A 1090 35.08 -8.87 -47.18
CA ASN A 1090 34.85 -8.40 -45.83
C ASN A 1090 36.19 -7.92 -45.23
N PRO A 1091 36.35 -6.61 -44.94
CA PRO A 1091 37.61 -6.08 -44.44
C PRO A 1091 37.99 -6.61 -43.05
N ASN A 1092 37.04 -7.18 -42.30
CA ASN A 1092 37.29 -7.76 -40.98
C ASN A 1092 37.94 -9.14 -41.06
N THR A 1093 37.59 -9.95 -42.07
CA THR A 1093 37.96 -11.36 -42.13
C THR A 1093 38.81 -11.72 -43.34
N GLY A 1094 38.85 -10.87 -44.36
CA GLY A 1094 39.54 -11.14 -45.63
C GLY A 1094 38.78 -12.11 -46.55
N THR A 1095 37.65 -12.66 -46.10
CA THR A 1095 36.77 -13.55 -46.88
C THR A 1095 35.64 -12.72 -47.51
N PRO A 1096 35.13 -13.03 -48.72
CA PRO A 1096 34.00 -12.31 -49.31
C PRO A 1096 32.76 -12.28 -48.42
N PHE A 1097 32.03 -11.15 -48.38
CA PHE A 1097 30.72 -11.08 -47.70
C PHE A 1097 29.72 -12.09 -48.28
N PHE A 1098 29.77 -12.23 -49.59
CA PHE A 1098 29.04 -13.18 -50.41
C PHE A 1098 29.73 -13.30 -51.77
N VAL A 1099 29.42 -14.34 -52.53
CA VAL A 1099 29.81 -14.48 -53.93
C VAL A 1099 28.55 -14.64 -54.79
N LEU A 1100 28.47 -13.84 -55.85
CA LEU A 1100 27.39 -13.87 -56.84
C LEU A 1100 28.01 -14.11 -58.23
N GLU A 1101 27.62 -15.21 -58.88
CA GLU A 1101 28.20 -15.61 -60.17
C GLU A 1101 27.67 -14.73 -61.31
N ALA A 1102 28.57 -14.27 -62.19
CA ALA A 1102 28.20 -13.44 -63.34
C ALA A 1102 27.21 -14.15 -64.28
N ALA A 1103 27.32 -15.47 -64.39
CA ALA A 1103 26.46 -16.32 -65.20
C ALA A 1103 24.98 -16.28 -64.77
N GLY A 1104 24.68 -15.89 -63.53
CA GLY A 1104 23.30 -15.80 -63.03
C GLY A 1104 22.50 -14.62 -63.57
N PHE A 1105 23.13 -13.59 -64.14
CA PHE A 1105 22.41 -12.40 -64.61
C PHE A 1105 21.74 -12.63 -65.98
N SER A 1106 20.44 -12.34 -66.07
CA SER A 1106 19.73 -12.30 -67.36
C SER A 1106 20.09 -11.05 -68.17
N SER A 1107 19.60 -10.97 -69.41
CA SER A 1107 19.59 -9.72 -70.18
C SER A 1107 18.45 -8.78 -69.74
N GLY A 1108 18.46 -7.53 -70.21
CA GLY A 1108 17.35 -6.57 -70.03
C GLY A 1108 17.48 -5.58 -68.86
N TRP A 1109 18.65 -5.50 -68.21
CA TRP A 1109 18.90 -4.55 -67.13
C TRP A 1109 18.92 -3.09 -67.63
N ALA A 1110 18.43 -2.18 -66.81
CA ALA A 1110 18.46 -0.75 -67.05
C ALA A 1110 19.02 -0.02 -65.81
N GLY A 1111 19.48 1.22 -66.03
CA GLY A 1111 19.87 2.09 -64.93
C GLY A 1111 18.73 2.23 -63.93
N ASN A 1112 19.07 2.22 -62.64
CA ASN A 1112 18.19 2.25 -61.48
C ASN A 1112 17.45 0.95 -61.13
N ASN A 1113 17.55 -0.11 -61.95
CA ASN A 1113 17.10 -1.44 -61.53
C ASN A 1113 17.92 -1.91 -60.32
N VAL A 1114 17.33 -2.74 -59.45
CA VAL A 1114 17.98 -3.20 -58.22
C VAL A 1114 17.83 -4.70 -58.06
N VAL A 1115 18.91 -5.37 -57.67
CA VAL A 1115 18.85 -6.70 -57.06
C VAL A 1115 18.97 -6.54 -55.55
N ARG A 1116 18.04 -7.13 -54.80
CA ARG A 1116 17.99 -7.13 -53.34
C ARG A 1116 18.11 -8.54 -52.82
N PHE A 1117 18.79 -8.68 -51.69
CA PHE A 1117 18.86 -9.88 -50.87
C PHE A 1117 19.41 -9.49 -49.50
N ASP A 1118 19.16 -10.32 -48.51
CA ASP A 1118 19.67 -10.17 -47.15
C ASP A 1118 20.61 -11.34 -46.85
N THR A 1119 21.67 -11.09 -46.08
CA THR A 1119 22.54 -12.14 -45.52
C THR A 1119 22.40 -12.16 -44.01
N SER A 1120 22.55 -13.34 -43.41
CA SER A 1120 22.70 -13.51 -41.96
C SER A 1120 24.03 -14.17 -41.63
N SER A 1121 24.59 -13.81 -40.48
CA SER A 1121 25.88 -14.32 -40.01
C SER A 1121 25.72 -15.58 -39.16
N ALA A 1122 26.81 -16.33 -39.00
CA ALA A 1122 26.91 -17.42 -38.01
C ALA A 1122 27.20 -16.91 -36.58
N LEU A 1123 27.30 -15.59 -36.37
CA LEU A 1123 27.69 -14.98 -35.10
C LEU A 1123 26.48 -14.55 -34.27
N ALA A 1124 26.45 -14.91 -33.01
CA ALA A 1124 25.40 -14.57 -32.06
C ALA A 1124 25.76 -13.26 -31.30
N PRO A 1125 24.91 -12.22 -31.36
CA PRO A 1125 25.12 -10.99 -30.59
C PRO A 1125 24.78 -11.19 -29.11
N ILE A 1126 25.77 -10.96 -28.24
CA ILE A 1126 25.65 -11.15 -26.79
C ILE A 1126 26.10 -9.88 -26.06
N TRP A 1127 25.35 -9.50 -25.03
CA TRP A 1127 25.77 -8.47 -24.09
C TRP A 1127 26.19 -9.10 -22.76
N LEU A 1128 27.30 -8.59 -22.22
CA LEU A 1128 27.82 -8.92 -20.91
C LEU A 1128 27.72 -7.70 -20.02
N LEU A 1129 27.16 -7.89 -18.83
CA LEU A 1129 27.03 -6.90 -17.79
C LEU A 1129 27.84 -7.32 -16.57
N ARG A 1130 28.79 -6.46 -16.19
CA ARG A 1130 29.59 -6.58 -14.98
C ARG A 1130 29.09 -5.60 -13.93
N CYS A 1131 28.58 -6.11 -12.82
CA CYS A 1131 28.17 -5.32 -11.66
C CYS A 1131 29.22 -5.42 -10.54
N ILE A 1132 29.74 -4.27 -10.11
CA ILE A 1132 30.72 -4.13 -9.03
C ILE A 1132 30.01 -3.50 -7.83
N SER A 1133 29.82 -4.27 -6.77
CA SER A 1133 29.22 -3.82 -5.51
C SER A 1133 30.21 -3.03 -4.65
N VAL A 1134 29.70 -2.22 -3.73
CA VAL A 1134 30.53 -1.43 -2.81
C VAL A 1134 31.21 -2.37 -1.82
N GLY A 1135 32.53 -2.29 -1.71
CA GLY A 1135 33.29 -3.17 -0.82
C GLY A 1135 34.79 -3.12 -1.04
N ARG A 1136 35.56 -3.62 -0.06
CA ARG A 1136 37.01 -3.81 -0.23
C ARG A 1136 37.24 -5.08 -1.07
N ALA A 1137 38.21 -5.00 -1.98
CA ALA A 1137 38.70 -6.16 -2.72
C ALA A 1137 39.01 -7.33 -1.77
N THR A 1138 38.40 -8.49 -2.02
CA THR A 1138 38.68 -9.72 -1.27
C THR A 1138 39.78 -10.54 -1.93
N HIS A 1139 40.00 -10.36 -3.24
CA HIS A 1139 41.03 -11.04 -4.02
C HIS A 1139 41.93 -10.05 -4.80
N PRO A 1140 43.24 -10.34 -4.93
CA PRO A 1140 44.17 -9.51 -5.70
C PRO A 1140 43.98 -9.66 -7.22
N ASP A 1141 43.70 -10.88 -7.68
CA ASP A 1141 43.41 -11.21 -9.08
C ASP A 1141 41.99 -11.74 -9.18
N ASP A 1142 41.24 -11.27 -10.19
CA ASP A 1142 39.85 -11.64 -10.40
C ASP A 1142 39.61 -12.01 -11.86
N ARG A 1143 38.84 -13.08 -12.10
CA ARG A 1143 38.56 -13.61 -13.44
C ARG A 1143 37.17 -14.22 -13.48
N PHE A 1144 36.51 -14.08 -14.62
CA PHE A 1144 35.28 -14.79 -14.96
C PHE A 1144 35.53 -15.64 -16.20
N GLU A 1145 34.73 -16.68 -16.41
CA GLU A 1145 34.83 -17.54 -17.58
C GLU A 1145 33.51 -17.51 -18.35
N VAL A 1146 33.61 -17.41 -19.68
CA VAL A 1146 32.48 -17.46 -20.60
C VAL A 1146 32.77 -18.47 -21.70
N PHE A 1147 31.74 -19.17 -22.18
CA PHE A 1147 31.87 -20.12 -23.28
C PHE A 1147 30.83 -19.88 -24.35
N GLN A 1148 31.28 -19.97 -25.61
CA GLN A 1148 30.43 -20.26 -26.76
C GLN A 1148 30.50 -21.76 -27.02
N ARG A 1149 29.34 -22.41 -27.16
CA ARG A 1149 29.20 -23.86 -27.32
C ARG A 1149 28.13 -24.23 -28.34
N GLY A 1150 28.17 -25.50 -28.74
CA GLY A 1150 27.41 -26.11 -29.82
C GLY A 1150 28.20 -27.29 -30.40
N ASP A 1151 27.56 -28.06 -31.26
CA ASP A 1151 28.11 -29.26 -31.86
C ASP A 1151 28.45 -29.02 -33.34
N ALA A 1152 29.48 -29.72 -33.81
CA ALA A 1152 29.83 -29.77 -35.24
C ALA A 1152 29.04 -30.91 -35.90
N ASP A 1153 28.53 -30.67 -37.11
CA ASP A 1153 27.97 -31.71 -38.00
C ASP A 1153 29.09 -32.59 -38.61
#